data_AF-A0A964JLS4-F1
#
_entry.id   AF-A0A964JLS4-F1
#
_cell.length_a   1.000
_cell.length_b   1.000
_cell.length_c   1.000
_cell.angle_alpha   90.00
_cell.angle_beta   90.00
_cell.angle_gamma   90.00
#
_symmetry.space_group_name_H-M   'P 1'
#
loop_
_entity.id
_entity.type
_entity.pdbx_description
1 polymer ?
#
loop_
_entity_poly.entity_id
_entity_poly.type
_entity_poly.pdbx_seq_one_letter_code
_entity_poly.pdbx_strand_id
1 'polypeptide(L)'
;MDARAARLSPMDPFRRAVERTTPARSAPGGTPDCGAATADRGAVAPNSAAARATKSGCNGLHFTANRSRTMVGTPVVYTQEPRMSRLARAALSVLFLGSASIASAGPITPAPATPAAAASEKIRTVRYSYEAWSRSGKKRFVLVPVPTEVKGGSLKDRTNEVFKALVNDKRGSYGDARVAFQPDAQKTQEVYVYLDATKPDYHPIVMAETVYSFTENGAVRVRFPKVVDAGWTRADVSTPAYVMTISLHEALPPNGIAGTIVQLPDGSMLPQAIVVERLLKKDKLLVDSVWALTSTSTAGATLAVIEAAPLLDLPELESKLIGLLQSANSQLRKAAMGGLSKRDNATVNAALRKVMDEDPDAAVRDGAAAVLSVSKDPSFSTAAQYHALKSADPAIVGASAKSLGESKQPEATEQLVGVLGHVDPTVRRMAVASLQKRGDHPALSARLGETKLSVEHRTEIALALSIGADKDSELVGLCFLAVSATGPAATTAANALTKWAKLDRAPAFESLGKALSHADPQTRIAAANALGDTVQAKALPLLSKAKVDDEVSGASVMDAMRRIYAAQPAEFVLKESKSGDPVLRRVAVATLGELLKNGKKWDRRAIIEALRVLAGDGKADIRAAATRSFGDLAADEVRPDVVALAADKAIEVQRAAAFALRAFPGKEAVKLLLLFAQKADSELLANALDSLGILKEKEAIDLVVAHLNDEDVRVRRASTSALVRIGGDLPIDKRNPLLSFFSERLFDRDTEVRLRALEGLGLVKDKRVVSAMAALLQDQVPEVRTATLLAMAKTGDLSAVEAIASGLEDDDLSVRRAALEAFLRLKKKEAVVPLSAYVKKEKDKALSDEATKVISQLNKGS
;
A
#
# COMPACT_ATOMS: atom_id res chain seq x y z
N MET A 1 37.65 35.55 10.00
CA MET A 1 38.71 36.13 9.15
C MET A 1 38.27 37.48 8.63
N ASP A 2 38.70 38.63 9.16
CA ASP A 2 39.16 38.98 10.52
C ASP A 2 39.40 40.50 10.56
N ALA A 3 38.91 41.21 11.58
CA ALA A 3 39.60 42.35 12.20
C ALA A 3 38.76 43.02 13.31
N ARG A 4 39.29 42.97 14.56
CA ARG A 4 39.48 44.08 15.53
C ARG A 4 38.28 45.00 15.89
N ALA A 5 38.10 45.49 17.13
CA ALA A 5 38.96 45.56 18.33
C ALA A 5 38.08 45.53 19.62
N ALA A 6 38.54 45.05 20.79
CA ALA A 6 39.11 45.84 21.92
C ALA A 6 38.16 46.91 22.53
N ARG A 7 38.02 47.12 23.86
CA ARG A 7 38.70 46.63 25.09
C ARG A 7 37.95 47.16 26.36
N LEU A 8 38.08 46.48 27.52
CA LEU A 8 38.02 46.97 28.93
C LEU A 8 36.70 47.67 29.43
N SER A 9 35.96 47.26 30.49
CA SER A 9 36.26 47.08 31.94
C SER A 9 36.46 48.40 32.74
N PRO A 10 36.16 48.55 34.07
CA PRO A 10 35.53 47.65 35.09
C PRO A 10 34.53 48.34 36.10
N MET A 11 34.28 47.72 37.28
CA MET A 11 33.63 48.19 38.56
C MET A 11 32.07 48.10 38.66
N ASP A 12 31.40 47.26 39.47
CA ASP A 12 31.51 46.86 40.92
C ASP A 12 31.25 48.05 41.90
N PRO A 13 30.67 47.93 43.13
CA PRO A 13 30.19 46.72 43.83
C PRO A 13 28.97 46.89 44.82
N PHE A 14 28.71 45.89 45.71
CA PHE A 14 27.94 45.95 47.00
C PHE A 14 26.40 46.13 46.98
N ARG A 15 25.59 45.69 47.97
CA ARG A 15 25.63 44.57 48.96
C ARG A 15 24.30 44.56 49.78
N ARG A 16 23.87 43.37 50.24
CA ARG A 16 23.06 43.12 51.48
C ARG A 16 21.62 43.71 51.53
N ALA A 17 20.68 43.19 52.34
CA ALA A 17 20.44 41.89 53.01
C ALA A 17 19.04 41.96 53.71
N VAL A 18 18.71 40.95 54.54
CA VAL A 18 17.70 40.99 55.63
C VAL A 18 16.22 40.93 55.19
N GLU A 19 15.30 40.15 55.78
CA GLU A 19 15.36 38.97 56.67
C GLU A 19 14.03 38.17 56.56
N ARG A 20 13.99 36.97 57.19
CA ARG A 20 12.89 36.30 57.92
C ARG A 20 11.46 36.90 57.80
N THR A 21 10.36 36.14 57.69
CA THR A 21 9.91 35.07 58.62
C THR A 21 8.77 34.20 58.05
N THR A 22 8.76 32.90 58.36
CA THR A 22 7.54 32.04 58.46
C THR A 22 6.80 32.34 59.81
N PRO A 23 5.55 31.88 60.11
CA PRO A 23 4.86 30.67 59.61
C PRO A 23 3.29 30.73 59.54
N ALA A 24 2.68 29.53 59.48
CA ALA A 24 1.28 29.14 59.79
C ALA A 24 0.18 29.50 58.75
N ARG A 25 -0.58 28.55 58.17
CA ARG A 25 -1.54 27.54 58.71
C ARG A 25 -2.81 28.13 59.34
N SER A 26 -3.93 28.11 58.59
CA SER A 26 -5.22 27.49 59.03
C SER A 26 -6.33 27.64 57.98
N ALA A 27 -6.93 26.52 57.55
CA ALA A 27 -8.39 26.42 57.34
C ALA A 27 -8.99 25.84 58.65
N PRO A 28 -10.30 25.99 58.99
CA PRO A 28 -11.39 25.38 58.21
C PRO A 28 -12.80 26.05 58.27
N GLY A 29 -13.72 25.55 57.42
CA GLY A 29 -15.11 25.22 57.80
C GLY A 29 -16.20 26.31 57.80
N GLY A 30 -17.40 25.95 57.31
CA GLY A 30 -18.64 26.70 57.55
C GLY A 30 -19.71 26.62 56.44
N THR A 31 -20.67 25.70 56.57
CA THR A 31 -22.04 25.84 56.03
C THR A 31 -22.93 26.50 57.09
N PRO A 32 -24.01 27.24 56.73
CA PRO A 32 -25.37 26.69 56.50
C PRO A 32 -26.00 27.24 55.19
N ASP A 33 -27.10 26.78 54.57
CA ASP A 33 -28.31 25.98 54.87
C ASP A 33 -29.62 26.82 54.71
N CYS A 34 -30.72 26.14 54.37
CA CYS A 34 -32.12 26.59 54.25
C CYS A 34 -32.57 27.49 53.04
N GLY A 35 -33.70 27.11 52.43
CA GLY A 35 -34.38 27.90 51.39
C GLY A 35 -35.37 27.10 50.50
N ALA A 36 -36.42 26.49 51.08
CA ALA A 36 -37.37 25.64 50.35
C ALA A 36 -38.53 26.43 49.70
N ALA A 37 -39.00 25.96 48.53
CA ALA A 37 -40.37 26.20 48.05
C ALA A 37 -40.84 25.05 47.13
N THR A 38 -42.05 24.57 47.38
CA THR A 38 -42.63 23.32 46.86
C THR A 38 -43.58 23.50 45.66
N ALA A 39 -43.63 22.46 44.82
CA ALA A 39 -44.83 21.92 44.13
C ALA A 39 -45.41 22.73 42.94
N ASP A 40 -46.20 22.14 42.02
CA ASP A 40 -46.69 20.75 41.92
C ASP A 40 -46.82 20.27 40.45
N ARG A 41 -47.10 18.97 40.28
CA ARG A 41 -47.69 18.20 39.16
C ARG A 41 -48.02 18.90 37.81
N GLY A 42 -47.92 18.19 36.68
CA GLY A 42 -47.71 16.75 36.54
C GLY A 42 -47.64 16.25 35.09
N ALA A 43 -47.43 14.94 34.96
CA ALA A 43 -47.21 14.26 33.68
C ALA A 43 -48.52 13.77 33.03
N VAL A 44 -48.56 13.76 31.69
CA VAL A 44 -49.21 12.74 30.86
C VAL A 44 -48.38 12.58 29.57
N ALA A 45 -48.19 11.34 29.10
CA ALA A 45 -47.45 11.00 27.88
C ALA A 45 -48.43 10.50 26.77
N PRO A 46 -48.03 9.68 25.76
CA PRO A 46 -47.98 10.15 24.38
C PRO A 46 -48.97 9.43 23.44
N ASN A 47 -49.06 9.91 22.19
CA ASN A 47 -49.62 9.22 21.01
C ASN A 47 -49.22 10.00 19.74
N SER A 48 -49.16 9.51 18.49
CA SER A 48 -49.05 8.19 17.83
C SER A 48 -49.67 8.35 16.41
N ALA A 49 -49.18 7.62 15.40
CA ALA A 49 -49.69 7.55 14.00
C ALA A 49 -49.53 8.84 13.13
N ALA A 50 -49.15 8.86 11.84
CA ALA A 50 -49.04 7.89 10.71
C ALA A 50 -50.22 7.85 9.70
N ALA A 51 -50.05 8.50 8.53
CA ALA A 51 -50.64 8.22 7.20
C ALA A 51 -49.98 9.14 6.14
N ARG A 52 -49.32 8.67 5.07
CA ARG A 52 -49.83 8.28 3.72
C ARG A 52 -50.62 9.40 3.00
N ALA A 53 -50.02 10.05 1.98
CA ALA A 53 -50.01 9.71 0.53
C ALA A 53 -51.24 10.27 -0.23
N THR A 54 -51.11 11.10 -1.27
CA THR A 54 -50.92 10.75 -2.72
C THR A 54 -50.20 11.90 -3.48
N LYS A 55 -49.48 11.81 -4.62
CA LYS A 55 -49.47 11.05 -5.90
C LYS A 55 -50.25 11.67 -7.09
N SER A 56 -49.53 12.35 -8.01
CA SER A 56 -49.65 12.36 -9.51
C SER A 56 -48.83 13.54 -10.09
N GLY A 57 -48.25 13.54 -11.31
CA GLY A 57 -47.89 12.51 -12.31
C GLY A 57 -46.62 13.00 -13.06
N CYS A 58 -45.68 12.17 -13.52
CA CYS A 58 -45.70 11.19 -14.63
C CYS A 58 -45.63 11.76 -16.05
N ASN A 59 -44.42 11.77 -16.63
CA ASN A 59 -43.98 11.28 -17.97
C ASN A 59 -42.47 11.66 -18.10
N GLY A 60 -41.49 10.83 -18.49
CA GLY A 60 -41.44 9.68 -19.41
C GLY A 60 -40.88 10.17 -20.77
N LEU A 61 -39.77 9.70 -21.37
CA LEU A 61 -38.99 8.45 -21.24
C LEU A 61 -37.48 8.61 -21.62
N HIS A 62 -36.63 7.74 -21.03
CA HIS A 62 -35.50 6.92 -21.58
C HIS A 62 -34.72 7.34 -22.87
N PHE A 63 -33.38 7.25 -22.97
CA PHE A 63 -32.57 6.00 -22.97
C PHE A 63 -31.03 6.23 -22.77
N THR A 64 -30.40 5.38 -21.95
CA THR A 64 -29.00 4.84 -21.89
C THR A 64 -27.74 5.49 -22.51
N ALA A 65 -26.61 5.25 -21.81
CA ALA A 65 -25.29 4.76 -22.31
C ALA A 65 -24.02 5.66 -22.25
N ASN A 66 -23.36 5.66 -21.08
CA ASN A 66 -22.01 5.11 -20.80
C ASN A 66 -20.72 5.59 -21.55
N ARG A 67 -19.61 5.72 -20.76
CA ARG A 67 -18.16 5.81 -21.13
C ARG A 67 -17.62 7.15 -21.69
N SER A 68 -16.37 7.58 -21.47
CA SER A 68 -15.24 7.10 -20.60
C SER A 68 -13.99 8.03 -20.65
N ARG A 69 -12.99 7.76 -19.77
CA ARG A 69 -11.52 8.09 -19.79
C ARG A 69 -11.07 9.06 -18.68
N THR A 70 -9.85 8.97 -18.10
CA THR A 70 -8.64 8.11 -18.31
C THR A 70 -7.91 7.97 -16.95
N MET A 71 -7.48 6.79 -16.50
CA MET A 71 -6.17 6.12 -16.72
C MET A 71 -4.90 6.88 -16.29
N VAL A 72 -4.15 6.27 -15.37
CA VAL A 72 -2.69 6.38 -15.17
C VAL A 72 -2.12 4.96 -15.35
N GLY A 73 -0.92 4.81 -15.93
CA GLY A 73 -0.34 3.50 -16.26
C GLY A 73 1.06 3.27 -15.71
N THR A 74 1.52 2.01 -15.75
CA THR A 74 2.91 1.51 -15.58
C THR A 74 2.89 -0.01 -15.89
N PRO A 75 4.02 -0.67 -16.21
CA PRO A 75 4.27 -1.05 -17.60
C PRO A 75 4.20 -2.56 -17.90
N VAL A 76 4.18 -2.90 -19.19
CA VAL A 76 4.25 -4.27 -19.72
C VAL A 76 5.52 -4.44 -20.55
N VAL A 77 6.22 -5.56 -20.34
CA VAL A 77 7.21 -6.10 -21.29
C VAL A 77 6.61 -7.32 -21.98
N TYR A 78 6.71 -7.37 -23.30
CA TYR A 78 6.19 -8.44 -24.16
C TYR A 78 7.12 -9.65 -24.22
N THR A 79 6.56 -10.85 -24.34
CA THR A 79 6.94 -11.85 -25.37
C THR A 79 5.77 -12.81 -25.60
N GLN A 80 5.71 -13.44 -26.79
CA GLN A 80 4.55 -14.19 -27.29
C GLN A 80 4.69 -15.70 -27.07
N GLU A 81 3.56 -16.40 -26.89
CA GLU A 81 3.44 -17.85 -27.14
C GLU A 81 2.07 -18.21 -27.75
N PRO A 82 2.00 -19.18 -28.68
CA PRO A 82 0.75 -19.77 -29.12
C PRO A 82 0.60 -21.29 -28.82
N ARG A 83 -0.49 -21.61 -28.11
CA ARG A 83 -1.35 -22.83 -28.24
C ARG A 83 -0.82 -24.25 -27.88
N MET A 84 -1.79 -25.01 -27.32
CA MET A 84 -1.87 -26.48 -27.16
C MET A 84 -1.05 -27.07 -25.99
N SER A 85 -1.52 -28.07 -25.21
CA SER A 85 -2.83 -28.76 -25.16
C SER A 85 -3.12 -29.30 -23.73
N ARG A 86 -4.35 -29.76 -23.47
CA ARG A 86 -4.87 -30.17 -22.14
C ARG A 86 -4.60 -31.64 -21.78
N LEU A 87 -4.88 -31.97 -20.51
CA LEU A 87 -5.25 -33.27 -19.88
C LEU A 87 -4.17 -33.88 -18.96
N ALA A 88 -4.48 -34.45 -17.78
CA ALA A 88 -5.76 -34.57 -17.07
C ALA A 88 -5.57 -34.72 -15.53
N ARG A 89 -6.65 -34.53 -14.77
CA ARG A 89 -6.79 -34.99 -13.37
C ARG A 89 -8.13 -35.72 -13.19
N ALA A 90 -8.07 -36.80 -12.41
CA ALA A 90 -9.05 -37.28 -11.42
C ALA A 90 -10.34 -38.05 -11.84
N ALA A 91 -10.54 -39.12 -11.07
CA ALA A 91 -11.78 -39.57 -10.40
C ALA A 91 -12.80 -40.50 -11.10
N LEU A 92 -12.72 -41.78 -10.69
CA LEU A 92 -13.77 -42.60 -10.05
C LEU A 92 -15.24 -42.63 -10.56
N SER A 93 -15.69 -43.88 -10.80
CA SER A 93 -16.93 -44.48 -10.26
C SER A 93 -18.24 -44.58 -11.08
N VAL A 94 -18.61 -45.86 -11.35
CA VAL A 94 -19.91 -46.50 -11.04
C VAL A 94 -21.10 -46.48 -12.05
N LEU A 95 -21.29 -47.67 -12.66
CA LEU A 95 -22.52 -48.46 -12.94
C LEU A 95 -23.64 -48.07 -13.95
N PHE A 96 -23.93 -49.10 -14.77
CA PHE A 96 -25.24 -49.73 -15.12
C PHE A 96 -26.02 -49.41 -16.43
N LEU A 97 -26.38 -50.53 -17.09
CA LEU A 97 -27.52 -50.84 -18.00
C LEU A 97 -27.63 -50.11 -19.37
N GLY A 98 -27.92 -50.79 -20.49
CA GLY A 98 -28.03 -52.25 -20.71
C GLY A 98 -28.77 -52.65 -22.02
N SER A 99 -28.80 -53.97 -22.30
CA SER A 99 -29.76 -54.69 -23.19
C SER A 99 -29.63 -54.48 -24.74
N ALA A 100 -29.93 -55.44 -25.63
CA ALA A 100 -30.46 -56.81 -25.47
C ALA A 100 -30.10 -57.78 -26.62
N SER A 101 -30.37 -59.09 -26.36
CA SER A 101 -30.85 -60.15 -27.30
C SER A 101 -29.84 -61.02 -28.09
N ILE A 102 -30.10 -62.31 -28.42
CA ILE A 102 -31.15 -63.29 -27.98
C ILE A 102 -30.68 -64.76 -28.21
N ALA A 103 -31.13 -65.71 -27.37
CA ALA A 103 -31.19 -67.20 -27.56
C ALA A 103 -29.89 -68.00 -27.92
N SER A 104 -29.78 -69.31 -27.64
CA SER A 104 -30.40 -70.21 -26.64
C SER A 104 -29.67 -71.57 -26.57
N ALA A 105 -29.56 -72.14 -25.36
CA ALA A 105 -29.50 -73.57 -25.00
C ALA A 105 -28.74 -74.63 -25.85
N GLY A 106 -27.91 -75.42 -25.15
CA GLY A 106 -27.91 -76.89 -25.29
C GLY A 106 -26.66 -77.55 -25.93
N PRO A 107 -26.32 -78.80 -25.57
CA PRO A 107 -24.90 -79.17 -25.48
C PRO A 107 -24.48 -80.49 -26.18
N ILE A 108 -23.19 -80.84 -26.01
CA ILE A 108 -22.52 -82.14 -26.21
C ILE A 108 -21.85 -82.40 -27.59
N THR A 109 -20.65 -82.98 -27.49
CA THR A 109 -19.64 -83.44 -28.48
C THR A 109 -20.09 -84.66 -29.33
N PRO A 110 -19.32 -85.27 -30.30
CA PRO A 110 -17.88 -85.11 -30.62
C PRO A 110 -17.42 -85.19 -32.12
N ALA A 111 -16.15 -84.79 -32.37
CA ALA A 111 -15.16 -85.39 -33.32
C ALA A 111 -15.47 -85.51 -34.86
N PRO A 112 -14.48 -85.88 -35.73
CA PRO A 112 -13.14 -85.28 -35.90
C PRO A 112 -12.73 -85.01 -37.38
N ALA A 113 -11.52 -84.49 -37.57
CA ALA A 113 -10.60 -84.68 -38.72
C ALA A 113 -10.74 -83.85 -40.03
N THR A 114 -10.00 -82.72 -40.05
CA THR A 114 -8.99 -82.32 -41.09
C THR A 114 -9.38 -81.92 -42.53
N PRO A 115 -8.51 -81.18 -43.27
CA PRO A 115 -7.52 -80.17 -42.85
C PRO A 115 -7.54 -78.87 -43.70
N ALA A 116 -7.11 -77.74 -43.13
CA ALA A 116 -6.68 -76.55 -43.89
C ALA A 116 -5.63 -75.74 -43.11
N ALA A 117 -4.75 -75.02 -43.80
CA ALA A 117 -3.54 -74.43 -43.23
C ALA A 117 -3.67 -72.95 -42.80
N ALA A 118 -2.88 -72.61 -41.76
CA ALA A 118 -2.29 -71.30 -41.47
C ALA A 118 -3.18 -70.09 -41.13
N ALA A 119 -3.27 -69.79 -39.82
CA ALA A 119 -3.22 -68.43 -39.28
C ALA A 119 -2.47 -68.44 -37.93
N SER A 120 -1.60 -67.46 -37.68
CA SER A 120 -0.72 -67.47 -36.50
C SER A 120 -1.38 -66.88 -35.25
N GLU A 121 -1.67 -67.71 -34.25
CA GLU A 121 -2.24 -67.27 -32.97
C GLU A 121 -1.15 -66.69 -32.05
N LYS A 122 -1.37 -65.50 -31.46
CA LYS A 122 -0.41 -64.90 -30.52
C LYS A 122 -0.57 -65.52 -29.14
N ILE A 123 0.52 -66.02 -28.56
CA ILE A 123 0.50 -66.65 -27.23
C ILE A 123 1.18 -65.71 -26.23
N ARG A 124 0.51 -65.49 -25.09
CA ARG A 124 1.09 -64.82 -23.90
C ARG A 124 1.80 -65.85 -23.04
N THR A 125 3.08 -65.64 -22.75
CA THR A 125 3.83 -66.46 -21.80
C THR A 125 4.55 -65.59 -20.78
N VAL A 126 5.03 -66.21 -19.70
CA VAL A 126 5.65 -65.48 -18.58
C VAL A 126 7.17 -65.68 -18.61
N ARG A 127 7.88 -64.54 -18.54
CA ARG A 127 9.32 -64.47 -18.30
C ARG A 127 9.56 -64.36 -16.80
N TYR A 128 10.69 -64.83 -16.29
CA TYR A 128 11.13 -64.50 -14.92
C TYR A 128 12.36 -63.59 -14.95
N SER A 129 12.45 -62.60 -14.05
CA SER A 129 13.56 -61.65 -14.01
C SER A 129 13.90 -61.12 -12.63
N TYR A 130 15.21 -60.93 -12.35
CA TYR A 130 15.71 -60.31 -11.13
C TYR A 130 15.54 -58.77 -11.14
N GLU A 131 14.80 -58.23 -10.18
CA GLU A 131 14.67 -56.78 -9.94
C GLU A 131 15.47 -56.32 -8.70
N ALA A 132 16.01 -55.10 -8.74
CA ALA A 132 16.79 -54.51 -7.65
C ALA A 132 15.91 -53.66 -6.73
N TRP A 133 15.78 -54.05 -5.47
CA TRP A 133 14.97 -53.37 -4.45
C TRP A 133 15.83 -52.67 -3.40
N SER A 134 15.39 -51.50 -2.90
CA SER A 134 16.10 -50.74 -1.87
C SER A 134 15.14 -50.03 -0.91
N ARG A 135 15.15 -50.43 0.36
CA ARG A 135 14.54 -49.70 1.50
C ARG A 135 15.59 -49.66 2.62
N SER A 136 15.62 -48.57 3.39
CA SER A 136 16.61 -48.35 4.45
C SER A 136 18.08 -48.48 3.99
N GLY A 137 18.37 -48.11 2.73
CA GLY A 137 19.72 -48.08 2.15
C GLY A 137 20.31 -49.43 1.71
N LYS A 138 19.63 -50.57 1.94
CA LYS A 138 20.14 -51.91 1.57
C LYS A 138 19.54 -52.38 0.23
N LYS A 139 20.39 -52.64 -0.76
CA LYS A 139 19.98 -53.23 -2.05
C LYS A 139 19.83 -54.76 -1.93
N ARG A 140 18.75 -55.33 -2.45
CA ARG A 140 18.49 -56.78 -2.58
C ARG A 140 17.94 -57.10 -3.98
N PHE A 141 18.04 -58.35 -4.43
CA PHE A 141 17.53 -58.80 -5.74
C PHE A 141 16.52 -59.94 -5.58
N VAL A 142 15.46 -59.96 -6.40
CA VAL A 142 14.31 -60.89 -6.26
C VAL A 142 13.78 -61.30 -7.65
N LEU A 143 13.37 -62.57 -7.84
CA LEU A 143 12.88 -63.10 -9.13
C LEU A 143 11.37 -62.85 -9.31
N VAL A 144 10.98 -62.16 -10.39
CA VAL A 144 9.59 -61.69 -10.63
C VAL A 144 9.06 -62.17 -12.00
N PRO A 145 7.79 -62.63 -12.11
CA PRO A 145 7.14 -62.95 -13.39
C PRO A 145 6.74 -61.70 -14.21
N VAL A 146 7.12 -61.67 -15.49
CA VAL A 146 6.85 -60.59 -16.45
C VAL A 146 6.13 -61.16 -17.69
N PRO A 147 4.89 -60.75 -18.01
CA PRO A 147 4.19 -61.24 -19.20
C PRO A 147 4.85 -60.74 -20.48
N THR A 148 5.03 -61.62 -21.47
CA THR A 148 5.58 -61.28 -22.80
C THR A 148 4.73 -61.94 -23.90
N GLU A 149 4.44 -61.20 -24.97
CA GLU A 149 3.75 -61.74 -26.15
C GLU A 149 4.78 -62.28 -27.16
N VAL A 150 4.60 -63.54 -27.59
CA VAL A 150 5.51 -64.26 -28.48
C VAL A 150 4.72 -64.76 -29.70
N LYS A 151 5.35 -64.85 -30.88
CA LYS A 151 4.63 -65.29 -32.10
C LYS A 151 4.30 -66.78 -32.04
N GLY A 152 3.07 -67.14 -32.41
CA GLY A 152 2.66 -68.53 -32.58
C GLY A 152 3.37 -69.19 -33.74
N GLY A 153 4.23 -70.16 -33.42
CA GLY A 153 4.96 -71.00 -34.35
C GLY A 153 5.38 -72.31 -33.67
N SER A 154 6.42 -72.96 -34.15
CA SER A 154 6.96 -74.17 -33.51
C SER A 154 7.59 -73.85 -32.14
N LEU A 155 7.85 -74.88 -31.33
CA LEU A 155 8.58 -74.74 -30.06
C LEU A 155 9.92 -74.01 -30.26
N LYS A 156 10.60 -74.29 -31.38
CA LYS A 156 11.86 -73.65 -31.78
C LYS A 156 11.70 -72.14 -31.96
N ASP A 157 10.61 -71.70 -32.60
CA ASP A 157 10.37 -70.28 -32.88
C ASP A 157 10.08 -69.51 -31.60
N ARG A 158 9.16 -70.02 -30.75
CA ARG A 158 8.83 -69.42 -29.46
C ARG A 158 10.04 -69.31 -28.55
N THR A 159 10.79 -70.41 -28.41
CA THR A 159 12.01 -70.46 -27.59
C THR A 159 13.07 -69.49 -28.10
N ASN A 160 13.27 -69.38 -29.42
CA ASN A 160 14.22 -68.45 -30.00
C ASN A 160 13.82 -66.98 -29.78
N GLU A 161 12.54 -66.62 -29.91
CA GLU A 161 12.07 -65.26 -29.61
C GLU A 161 12.22 -64.93 -28.11
N VAL A 162 11.81 -65.83 -27.22
CA VAL A 162 11.99 -65.67 -25.75
C VAL A 162 13.47 -65.58 -25.37
N PHE A 163 14.34 -66.44 -25.93
CA PHE A 163 15.77 -66.40 -25.64
C PHE A 163 16.44 -65.11 -26.14
N LYS A 164 16.07 -64.63 -27.33
CA LYS A 164 16.57 -63.32 -27.82
C LYS A 164 16.13 -62.18 -26.90
N ALA A 165 14.90 -62.19 -26.40
CA ALA A 165 14.43 -61.21 -25.43
C ALA A 165 15.23 -61.29 -24.11
N LEU A 166 15.46 -62.50 -23.58
CA LEU A 166 16.27 -62.74 -22.38
C LEU A 166 17.70 -62.19 -22.53
N VAL A 167 18.37 -62.52 -23.64
CA VAL A 167 19.76 -62.09 -23.93
C VAL A 167 19.86 -60.60 -24.19
N ASN A 168 18.92 -59.99 -24.93
CA ASN A 168 18.96 -58.55 -25.21
C ASN A 168 18.82 -57.71 -23.94
N ASP A 169 17.90 -58.09 -23.07
CA ASP A 169 17.61 -57.39 -21.82
C ASP A 169 18.70 -57.60 -20.75
N LYS A 170 19.34 -58.78 -20.71
CA LYS A 170 20.36 -59.15 -19.71
C LYS A 170 21.66 -59.62 -20.34
N ARG A 171 22.15 -58.91 -21.36
CA ARG A 171 23.40 -59.23 -22.06
C ARG A 171 24.62 -59.33 -21.12
N GLY A 172 24.60 -58.59 -20.02
CA GLY A 172 25.59 -58.67 -18.94
C GLY A 172 25.66 -60.06 -18.30
N SER A 173 24.52 -60.68 -17.96
CA SER A 173 24.46 -61.99 -17.30
C SER A 173 24.46 -63.17 -18.27
N TYR A 174 23.82 -63.03 -19.44
CA TYR A 174 23.75 -64.10 -20.44
C TYR A 174 25.04 -64.24 -21.26
N GLY A 175 25.75 -63.13 -21.52
CA GLY A 175 26.98 -63.16 -22.33
C GLY A 175 26.78 -63.81 -23.70
N ASP A 176 27.69 -64.70 -24.06
CA ASP A 176 27.65 -65.47 -25.32
C ASP A 176 26.82 -66.77 -25.24
N ALA A 177 25.93 -66.89 -24.24
CA ALA A 177 25.03 -68.03 -24.12
C ALA A 177 24.13 -68.16 -25.36
N ARG A 178 23.88 -69.40 -25.78
CA ARG A 178 23.10 -69.71 -27.00
C ARG A 178 22.18 -70.91 -26.82
N VAL A 179 20.97 -70.82 -27.37
CA VAL A 179 20.02 -71.93 -27.43
C VAL A 179 20.18 -72.73 -28.74
N ALA A 180 19.97 -74.04 -28.71
CA ALA A 180 19.98 -74.91 -29.87
C ALA A 180 18.94 -76.03 -29.78
N PHE A 181 18.69 -76.66 -30.93
CA PHE A 181 17.79 -77.78 -31.10
C PHE A 181 18.51 -78.88 -31.87
N GLN A 182 18.59 -80.08 -31.31
CA GLN A 182 19.07 -81.27 -32.03
C GLN A 182 18.04 -81.77 -33.05
N PRO A 183 18.41 -82.62 -34.03
CA PRO A 183 17.48 -83.07 -35.09
C PRO A 183 16.17 -83.67 -34.58
N ASP A 184 16.21 -84.50 -33.53
CA ASP A 184 15.01 -85.10 -32.91
C ASP A 184 14.34 -84.23 -31.84
N ALA A 185 14.86 -83.03 -31.55
CA ALA A 185 14.35 -82.16 -30.47
C ALA A 185 12.89 -81.70 -30.68
N GLN A 186 12.38 -81.72 -31.92
CA GLN A 186 10.96 -81.45 -32.19
C GLN A 186 10.03 -82.62 -31.77
N LYS A 187 10.53 -83.85 -31.70
CA LYS A 187 9.79 -85.02 -31.18
C LYS A 187 9.90 -85.15 -29.66
N THR A 188 11.07 -84.85 -29.09
CA THR A 188 11.31 -84.97 -27.64
C THR A 188 10.93 -83.72 -26.84
N GLN A 189 10.72 -82.58 -27.52
CA GLN A 189 10.46 -81.27 -26.92
C GLN A 189 11.54 -80.82 -25.93
N GLU A 190 12.78 -81.30 -26.10
CA GLU A 190 13.92 -80.88 -25.29
C GLU A 190 14.63 -79.66 -25.89
N VAL A 191 14.97 -78.68 -25.05
CA VAL A 191 15.72 -77.47 -25.43
C VAL A 191 17.13 -77.53 -24.86
N TYR A 192 18.14 -77.18 -25.67
CA TYR A 192 19.54 -77.20 -25.25
C TYR A 192 20.06 -75.77 -25.09
N VAL A 193 20.54 -75.41 -23.91
CA VAL A 193 21.13 -74.09 -23.63
C VAL A 193 22.60 -74.26 -23.31
N TYR A 194 23.44 -73.68 -24.16
CA TYR A 194 24.87 -73.57 -23.93
C TYR A 194 25.13 -72.27 -23.18
N LEU A 195 25.58 -72.39 -21.94
CA LEU A 195 25.94 -71.25 -21.10
C LEU A 195 27.29 -70.68 -21.56
N ASP A 196 27.49 -69.38 -21.37
CA ASP A 196 28.76 -68.72 -21.60
C ASP A 196 29.78 -69.18 -20.55
N ALA A 197 30.79 -69.94 -20.98
CA ALA A 197 31.82 -70.48 -20.08
C ALA A 197 32.64 -69.38 -19.37
N THR A 198 32.63 -68.14 -19.86
CA THR A 198 33.31 -67.00 -19.22
C THR A 198 32.52 -66.40 -18.05
N LYS A 199 31.28 -66.86 -17.81
CA LYS A 199 30.36 -66.29 -16.80
C LYS A 199 29.76 -67.33 -15.82
N PRO A 200 30.58 -68.20 -15.18
CA PRO A 200 30.08 -69.25 -14.29
C PRO A 200 29.21 -68.72 -13.14
N ASP A 201 29.53 -67.56 -12.58
CA ASP A 201 28.76 -66.92 -11.50
C ASP A 201 27.30 -66.61 -11.88
N TYR A 202 27.01 -66.45 -13.17
CA TYR A 202 25.67 -66.19 -13.70
C TYR A 202 24.97 -67.46 -14.21
N HIS A 203 25.65 -68.62 -14.23
CA HIS A 203 25.05 -69.89 -14.69
C HIS A 203 23.77 -70.24 -13.93
N PRO A 204 23.69 -70.17 -12.58
CA PRO A 204 22.46 -70.49 -11.85
C PRO A 204 21.28 -69.58 -12.24
N ILE A 205 21.55 -68.30 -12.50
CA ILE A 205 20.55 -67.30 -12.94
C ILE A 205 20.04 -67.64 -14.33
N VAL A 206 20.94 -67.86 -15.29
CA VAL A 206 20.60 -68.18 -16.68
C VAL A 206 19.89 -69.53 -16.78
N MET A 207 20.33 -70.52 -16.00
CA MET A 207 19.68 -71.84 -15.90
C MET A 207 18.25 -71.70 -15.37
N ALA A 208 18.04 -71.02 -14.24
CA ALA A 208 16.70 -70.83 -13.68
C ALA A 208 15.77 -70.11 -14.66
N GLU A 209 16.18 -68.94 -15.19
CA GLU A 209 15.34 -68.17 -16.12
C GLU A 209 14.99 -68.95 -17.39
N THR A 210 15.93 -69.71 -17.96
CA THR A 210 15.67 -70.52 -19.16
C THR A 210 14.83 -71.77 -18.88
N VAL A 211 15.03 -72.47 -17.75
CA VAL A 211 14.16 -73.61 -17.36
C VAL A 211 12.72 -73.13 -17.18
N TYR A 212 12.48 -72.07 -16.40
CA TYR A 212 11.12 -71.59 -16.15
C TYR A 212 10.44 -71.12 -17.44
N SER A 213 11.08 -70.22 -18.21
CA SER A 213 10.45 -69.62 -19.38
C SER A 213 10.30 -70.58 -20.57
N PHE A 214 11.21 -71.54 -20.77
CA PHE A 214 11.07 -72.49 -21.89
C PHE A 214 10.08 -73.60 -21.59
N THR A 215 10.00 -74.07 -20.34
CA THR A 215 8.94 -75.02 -19.94
C THR A 215 7.55 -74.38 -20.06
N GLU A 216 7.41 -73.08 -19.77
CA GLU A 216 6.15 -72.33 -20.01
C GLU A 216 5.76 -72.28 -21.49
N ASN A 217 6.75 -72.34 -22.40
CA ASN A 217 6.57 -72.25 -23.84
C ASN A 217 6.43 -73.63 -24.52
N GLY A 218 6.33 -74.71 -23.74
CA GLY A 218 6.10 -76.08 -24.22
C GLY A 218 7.35 -76.93 -24.39
N ALA A 219 8.48 -76.58 -23.77
CA ALA A 219 9.60 -77.50 -23.63
C ALA A 219 9.34 -78.48 -22.48
N VAL A 220 9.58 -79.77 -22.70
CA VAL A 220 9.40 -80.80 -21.64
C VAL A 220 10.60 -80.82 -20.70
N ARG A 221 11.82 -80.58 -21.22
CA ARG A 221 13.05 -80.45 -20.44
C ARG A 221 13.99 -79.42 -21.07
N VAL A 222 14.81 -78.77 -20.24
CA VAL A 222 15.91 -77.91 -20.69
C VAL A 222 17.23 -78.54 -20.22
N ARG A 223 18.17 -78.75 -21.15
CA ARG A 223 19.49 -79.33 -20.89
C ARG A 223 20.57 -78.25 -20.97
N PHE A 224 21.61 -78.40 -20.14
CA PHE A 224 22.76 -77.49 -20.07
C PHE A 224 24.05 -78.26 -20.33
N PRO A 225 24.40 -78.54 -21.61
CA PRO A 225 25.55 -79.38 -21.94
C PRO A 225 26.85 -78.88 -21.31
N LYS A 226 27.63 -79.81 -20.73
CA LYS A 226 28.86 -79.56 -19.96
C LYS A 226 28.68 -78.87 -18.60
N VAL A 227 27.45 -78.64 -18.15
CA VAL A 227 27.14 -78.07 -16.82
C VAL A 227 26.30 -79.04 -16.01
N VAL A 228 25.20 -79.55 -16.59
CA VAL A 228 24.45 -80.69 -16.03
C VAL A 228 23.92 -81.56 -17.17
N ASP A 229 24.21 -82.86 -17.13
CA ASP A 229 23.88 -83.80 -18.22
C ASP A 229 22.39 -84.23 -18.22
N ALA A 230 21.74 -84.15 -17.07
CA ALA A 230 20.30 -84.36 -16.96
C ALA A 230 19.50 -83.19 -17.55
N GLY A 231 18.37 -83.50 -18.20
CA GLY A 231 17.41 -82.47 -18.64
C GLY A 231 16.51 -82.03 -17.49
N TRP A 232 16.57 -80.74 -17.16
CA TRP A 232 15.86 -80.13 -16.04
C TRP A 232 14.45 -79.69 -16.41
N THR A 233 13.55 -79.83 -15.44
CA THR A 233 12.20 -79.28 -15.40
C THR A 233 12.12 -78.21 -14.31
N ARG A 234 10.96 -77.57 -14.14
CA ARG A 234 10.73 -76.61 -13.06
C ARG A 234 10.97 -77.19 -11.66
N ALA A 235 10.69 -78.48 -11.47
CA ALA A 235 10.83 -79.14 -10.18
C ALA A 235 12.31 -79.32 -9.78
N ASP A 236 13.21 -79.35 -10.75
CA ASP A 236 14.66 -79.54 -10.55
C ASP A 236 15.37 -78.22 -10.20
N VAL A 237 14.72 -77.07 -10.38
CA VAL A 237 15.24 -75.77 -9.95
C VAL A 237 15.02 -75.62 -8.43
N SER A 238 16.11 -75.69 -7.66
CA SER A 238 16.07 -75.59 -6.20
C SER A 238 15.35 -74.32 -5.74
N THR A 239 14.34 -74.49 -4.89
CA THR A 239 13.23 -73.53 -4.71
C THR A 239 13.46 -72.28 -3.81
N PRO A 240 14.63 -71.99 -3.20
CA PRO A 240 14.81 -70.76 -2.41
C PRO A 240 15.63 -69.67 -3.14
N ALA A 241 15.57 -69.58 -4.46
CA ALA A 241 16.11 -68.43 -5.21
C ALA A 241 15.23 -67.18 -5.02
N TYR A 242 15.30 -66.63 -3.79
CA TYR A 242 14.84 -65.30 -3.39
C TYR A 242 13.32 -65.08 -3.34
N VAL A 243 12.69 -65.58 -2.26
CA VAL A 243 11.50 -64.93 -1.68
C VAL A 243 12.01 -63.93 -0.65
N MET A 244 11.59 -62.65 -0.73
CA MET A 244 12.18 -61.61 0.13
C MET A 244 11.68 -61.73 1.57
N THR A 245 12.55 -62.13 2.51
CA THR A 245 12.22 -62.12 3.95
C THR A 245 12.68 -60.82 4.62
N ILE A 246 11.76 -60.16 5.33
CA ILE A 246 12.02 -58.92 6.11
C ILE A 246 11.46 -59.04 7.52
N SER A 247 12.02 -58.31 8.49
CA SER A 247 11.46 -58.27 9.85
C SER A 247 10.14 -57.49 9.90
N LEU A 248 9.27 -57.79 10.86
CA LEU A 248 7.99 -57.08 11.05
C LEU A 248 8.12 -55.54 11.05
N HIS A 249 9.15 -54.98 11.69
CA HIS A 249 9.37 -53.53 11.70
C HIS A 249 9.83 -52.97 10.33
N GLU A 250 10.58 -53.73 9.53
CA GLU A 250 10.95 -53.34 8.15
C GLU A 250 9.75 -53.44 7.19
N ALA A 251 8.74 -54.24 7.55
CA ALA A 251 7.47 -54.34 6.85
C ALA A 251 6.48 -53.21 7.17
N LEU A 252 6.84 -52.28 8.08
CA LEU A 252 6.03 -51.14 8.49
C LEU A 252 6.55 -49.80 7.90
N PRO A 253 5.68 -48.86 7.50
CA PRO A 253 4.28 -49.11 7.14
C PRO A 253 4.15 -50.18 6.02
N PRO A 254 3.00 -50.88 5.98
CA PRO A 254 2.77 -52.00 5.06
C PRO A 254 2.51 -51.53 3.63
N ASN A 255 3.41 -51.91 2.73
CA ASN A 255 3.46 -51.40 1.36
C ASN A 255 3.09 -52.43 0.28
N GLY A 256 2.48 -53.57 0.66
CA GLY A 256 1.89 -54.54 -0.29
C GLY A 256 2.85 -55.09 -1.35
N ILE A 257 4.11 -55.40 -0.99
CA ILE A 257 5.14 -55.82 -1.94
C ILE A 257 4.93 -57.31 -2.29
N ALA A 258 4.61 -57.58 -3.55
CA ALA A 258 4.41 -58.94 -4.05
C ALA A 258 5.66 -59.82 -3.82
N GLY A 259 5.46 -61.10 -3.48
CA GLY A 259 6.56 -62.04 -3.26
C GLY A 259 7.39 -61.82 -1.98
N THR A 260 6.87 -61.04 -1.01
CA THR A 260 7.56 -60.78 0.27
C THR A 260 6.99 -61.65 1.40
N ILE A 261 7.87 -62.22 2.23
CA ILE A 261 7.56 -62.85 3.52
C ILE A 261 8.03 -61.93 4.66
N VAL A 262 7.22 -61.81 5.69
CA VAL A 262 7.50 -61.05 6.90
C VAL A 262 7.74 -62.02 8.05
N GLN A 263 8.89 -61.89 8.71
CA GLN A 263 9.22 -62.59 9.95
C GLN A 263 8.62 -61.83 11.13
N LEU A 264 7.76 -62.50 11.88
CA LEU A 264 7.19 -61.99 13.13
C LEU A 264 8.16 -62.20 14.31
N PRO A 265 8.01 -61.48 15.43
CA PRO A 265 8.88 -61.60 16.60
C PRO A 265 8.91 -63.00 17.25
N ASP A 266 7.86 -63.81 17.04
CA ASP A 266 7.78 -65.21 17.49
C ASP A 266 8.53 -66.21 16.57
N GLY A 267 9.16 -65.70 15.50
CA GLY A 267 9.87 -66.50 14.50
C GLY A 267 8.98 -67.02 13.37
N SER A 268 7.65 -66.83 13.44
CA SER A 268 6.74 -67.24 12.37
C SER A 268 6.89 -66.38 11.11
N MET A 269 6.54 -66.96 9.97
CA MET A 269 6.77 -66.40 8.64
C MET A 269 5.44 -66.28 7.89
N LEU A 270 5.04 -65.05 7.54
CA LEU A 270 3.77 -64.79 6.84
C LEU A 270 3.99 -64.00 5.54
N PRO A 271 3.31 -64.34 4.43
CA PRO A 271 3.27 -63.48 3.25
C PRO A 271 2.83 -62.06 3.61
N GLN A 272 3.47 -61.03 3.04
CA GLN A 272 3.19 -59.64 3.42
C GLN A 272 1.71 -59.27 3.18
N ALA A 273 1.08 -59.79 2.12
CA ALA A 273 -0.35 -59.60 1.88
C ALA A 273 -1.23 -60.06 3.07
N ILE A 274 -0.89 -61.19 3.70
CA ILE A 274 -1.58 -61.71 4.88
C ILE A 274 -1.28 -60.85 6.12
N VAL A 275 -0.05 -60.32 6.26
CA VAL A 275 0.27 -59.35 7.32
C VAL A 275 -0.53 -58.06 7.16
N VAL A 276 -0.62 -57.51 5.95
CA VAL A 276 -1.46 -56.33 5.66
C VAL A 276 -2.92 -56.62 5.97
N GLU A 277 -3.45 -57.75 5.50
CA GLU A 277 -4.84 -58.15 5.74
C GLU A 277 -5.15 -58.31 7.23
N ARG A 278 -4.28 -59.00 7.99
CA ARG A 278 -4.46 -59.20 9.44
C ARG A 278 -4.32 -57.89 10.21
N LEU A 279 -3.42 -56.97 9.83
CA LEU A 279 -3.33 -55.64 10.43
C LEU A 279 -4.58 -54.78 10.14
N LEU A 280 -5.09 -54.80 8.90
CA LEU A 280 -6.34 -54.11 8.54
C LEU A 280 -7.56 -54.68 9.26
N LYS A 281 -7.59 -56.01 9.50
CA LYS A 281 -8.58 -56.68 10.34
C LYS A 281 -8.33 -56.53 11.86
N LYS A 282 -7.29 -55.79 12.26
CA LYS A 282 -6.88 -55.55 13.65
C LYS A 282 -6.69 -56.84 14.46
N ASP A 283 -6.07 -57.85 13.83
CA ASP A 283 -5.75 -59.15 14.44
C ASP A 283 -4.93 -58.97 15.71
N LYS A 284 -5.49 -59.39 16.86
CA LYS A 284 -4.93 -59.08 18.18
C LYS A 284 -3.48 -59.54 18.34
N LEU A 285 -3.14 -60.78 17.97
CA LEU A 285 -1.80 -61.33 18.15
C LEU A 285 -0.75 -60.59 17.31
N LEU A 286 -1.13 -60.21 16.09
CA LEU A 286 -0.25 -59.44 15.21
C LEU A 286 -0.10 -57.98 15.67
N VAL A 287 -1.17 -57.36 16.18
CA VAL A 287 -1.14 -56.01 16.77
C VAL A 287 -0.30 -55.99 18.05
N ASP A 288 -0.48 -56.96 18.95
CA ASP A 288 0.33 -57.11 20.16
C ASP A 288 1.82 -57.29 19.80
N SER A 289 2.11 -58.07 18.75
CA SER A 289 3.47 -58.22 18.20
C SER A 289 4.04 -56.93 17.62
N VAL A 290 3.22 -56.10 16.97
CA VAL A 290 3.62 -54.75 16.50
C VAL A 290 3.93 -53.83 17.68
N TRP A 291 3.09 -53.82 18.72
CA TRP A 291 3.33 -52.99 19.90
C TRP A 291 4.53 -53.45 20.72
N ALA A 292 4.80 -54.76 20.82
CA ALA A 292 5.95 -55.30 21.53
C ALA A 292 7.30 -54.75 21.01
N LEU A 293 7.41 -54.48 19.70
CA LEU A 293 8.60 -53.88 19.07
C LEU A 293 8.97 -52.50 19.66
N THR A 294 8.01 -51.78 20.26
CA THR A 294 8.29 -50.49 20.92
C THR A 294 9.07 -50.62 22.23
N SER A 295 9.07 -51.82 22.84
CA SER A 295 9.73 -52.12 24.12
C SER A 295 10.94 -53.05 23.99
N THR A 296 11.02 -53.85 22.92
CA THR A 296 12.03 -54.91 22.75
C THR A 296 12.98 -54.69 21.58
N SER A 297 12.85 -53.60 20.83
CA SER A 297 13.60 -53.38 19.59
C SER A 297 14.34 -52.03 19.55
N THR A 298 15.07 -51.79 18.46
CA THR A 298 15.88 -50.57 18.29
C THR A 298 15.00 -49.32 18.10
N ALA A 299 15.58 -48.14 18.34
CA ALA A 299 14.87 -46.87 18.11
C ALA A 299 14.31 -46.71 16.68
N GLY A 300 14.99 -47.27 15.67
CA GLY A 300 14.48 -47.30 14.28
C GLY A 300 13.27 -48.21 14.09
N ALA A 301 13.22 -49.35 14.78
CA ALA A 301 12.06 -50.24 14.79
C ALA A 301 10.88 -49.62 15.54
N THR A 302 11.13 -48.96 16.69
CA THR A 302 10.10 -48.19 17.41
C THR A 302 9.55 -47.05 16.55
N LEU A 303 10.41 -46.32 15.82
CA LEU A 303 9.99 -45.27 14.90
C LEU A 303 9.07 -45.81 13.79
N ALA A 304 9.42 -46.93 13.16
CA ALA A 304 8.59 -47.56 12.13
C ALA A 304 7.19 -47.96 12.65
N VAL A 305 7.08 -48.37 13.92
CA VAL A 305 5.78 -48.62 14.58
C VAL A 305 5.01 -47.32 14.79
N ILE A 306 5.65 -46.27 15.30
CA ILE A 306 5.02 -44.95 15.51
C ILE A 306 4.50 -44.35 14.19
N GLU A 307 5.24 -44.49 13.10
CA GLU A 307 4.82 -44.01 11.77
C GLU A 307 3.65 -44.82 11.19
N ALA A 308 3.66 -46.14 11.37
CA ALA A 308 2.65 -47.03 10.80
C ALA A 308 1.34 -47.09 11.61
N ALA A 309 1.41 -46.98 12.94
CA ALA A 309 0.24 -47.21 13.79
C ALA A 309 -0.93 -46.21 13.57
N PRO A 310 -0.69 -44.91 13.31
CA PRO A 310 -1.74 -43.95 12.91
C PRO A 310 -2.32 -44.22 11.52
N LEU A 311 -1.55 -44.79 10.59
CA LEU A 311 -2.01 -45.14 9.23
C LEU A 311 -2.91 -46.38 9.24
N LEU A 312 -2.71 -47.27 10.20
CA LEU A 312 -3.44 -48.53 10.36
C LEU A 312 -4.58 -48.47 11.39
N ASP A 313 -4.76 -47.33 12.07
CA ASP A 313 -5.74 -47.13 13.14
C ASP A 313 -5.68 -48.25 14.21
N LEU A 314 -4.47 -48.57 14.67
CA LEU A 314 -4.27 -49.67 15.63
C LEU A 314 -4.99 -49.39 16.97
N PRO A 315 -5.53 -50.42 17.65
CA PRO A 315 -6.06 -50.25 18.99
C PRO A 315 -4.96 -49.88 20.00
N GLU A 316 -5.36 -49.27 21.11
CA GLU A 316 -4.48 -48.73 22.17
C GLU A 316 -3.51 -47.62 21.73
N LEU A 317 -3.60 -47.14 20.49
CA LEU A 317 -2.68 -46.14 19.91
C LEU A 317 -2.45 -44.91 20.79
N GLU A 318 -3.49 -44.35 21.39
CA GLU A 318 -3.36 -43.16 22.26
C GLU A 318 -2.56 -43.46 23.53
N SER A 319 -2.88 -44.53 24.27
CA SER A 319 -2.19 -44.86 25.51
C SER A 319 -0.73 -45.29 25.27
N LYS A 320 -0.45 -46.03 24.18
CA LYS A 320 0.93 -46.41 23.81
C LYS A 320 1.76 -45.19 23.41
N LEU A 321 1.24 -44.29 22.58
CA LEU A 321 1.98 -43.07 22.18
C LEU A 321 2.16 -42.09 23.34
N ILE A 322 1.17 -41.92 24.22
CA ILE A 322 1.30 -41.10 25.44
C ILE A 322 2.43 -41.65 26.33
N GLY A 323 2.53 -42.98 26.50
CA GLY A 323 3.64 -43.60 27.23
C GLY A 323 5.02 -43.26 26.61
N LEU A 324 5.11 -43.25 25.27
CA LEU A 324 6.35 -42.93 24.56
C LEU A 324 6.76 -41.44 24.66
N LEU A 325 5.86 -40.53 25.06
CA LEU A 325 6.22 -39.15 25.39
C LEU A 325 7.14 -39.05 26.62
N GLN A 326 7.26 -40.10 27.44
CA GLN A 326 8.20 -40.16 28.58
C GLN A 326 9.53 -40.86 28.21
N SER A 327 9.77 -41.18 26.93
CA SER A 327 11.01 -41.83 26.48
C SER A 327 12.23 -40.93 26.69
N ALA A 328 13.35 -41.50 27.15
CA ALA A 328 14.62 -40.79 27.26
C ALA A 328 15.13 -40.26 25.89
N ASN A 329 14.75 -40.90 24.78
CA ASN A 329 15.14 -40.49 23.43
C ASN A 329 14.20 -39.42 22.86
N SER A 330 14.71 -38.21 22.61
CA SER A 330 13.91 -37.08 22.10
C SER A 330 13.38 -37.28 20.68
N GLN A 331 13.99 -38.12 19.84
CA GLN A 331 13.44 -38.46 18.52
C GLN A 331 12.17 -39.30 18.65
N LEU A 332 12.11 -40.23 19.61
CA LEU A 332 10.91 -41.03 19.86
C LEU A 332 9.78 -40.17 20.45
N ARG A 333 10.10 -39.19 21.32
CA ARG A 333 9.13 -38.20 21.79
C ARG A 333 8.56 -37.36 20.63
N LYS A 334 9.41 -36.84 19.74
CA LYS A 334 9.00 -36.10 18.53
C LYS A 334 8.11 -36.93 17.60
N ALA A 335 8.46 -38.19 17.35
CA ALA A 335 7.66 -39.10 16.56
C ALA A 335 6.28 -39.37 17.20
N ALA A 336 6.25 -39.63 18.53
CA ALA A 336 5.01 -39.89 19.26
C ALA A 336 4.05 -38.67 19.22
N MET A 337 4.56 -37.45 19.38
CA MET A 337 3.78 -36.22 19.17
C MET A 337 3.22 -36.15 17.73
N GLY A 338 4.03 -36.50 16.73
CA GLY A 338 3.58 -36.59 15.33
C GLY A 338 2.42 -37.57 15.12
N GLY A 339 2.49 -38.76 15.72
CA GLY A 339 1.41 -39.75 15.68
C GLY A 339 0.14 -39.35 16.43
N LEU A 340 0.27 -38.51 17.46
CA LEU A 340 -0.83 -37.92 18.22
C LEU A 340 -1.43 -36.67 17.55
N SER A 341 -0.73 -36.02 16.61
CA SER A 341 -1.08 -34.69 16.06
C SER A 341 -2.50 -34.52 15.48
N LYS A 342 -3.16 -35.60 15.08
CA LYS A 342 -4.53 -35.61 14.53
C LYS A 342 -5.62 -35.92 15.59
N ARG A 343 -5.24 -36.09 16.86
CA ARG A 343 -6.12 -36.50 17.96
C ARG A 343 -6.24 -35.39 18.98
N ASP A 344 -7.34 -34.67 18.89
CA ASP A 344 -7.67 -33.56 19.77
C ASP A 344 -8.68 -34.03 20.83
N ASN A 345 -8.16 -34.45 21.99
CA ASN A 345 -8.95 -34.86 23.15
C ASN A 345 -8.23 -34.51 24.46
N ALA A 346 -8.98 -34.41 25.57
CA ALA A 346 -8.44 -33.92 26.84
C ALA A 346 -7.22 -34.70 27.37
N THR A 347 -7.20 -36.02 27.20
CA THR A 347 -6.11 -36.89 27.68
C THR A 347 -4.82 -36.67 26.89
N VAL A 348 -4.93 -36.63 25.56
CA VAL A 348 -3.79 -36.35 24.66
C VAL A 348 -3.29 -34.92 24.88
N ASN A 349 -4.19 -33.94 24.96
CA ASN A 349 -3.84 -32.54 25.14
C ASN A 349 -3.17 -32.28 26.50
N ALA A 350 -3.63 -32.92 27.58
CA ALA A 350 -2.98 -32.83 28.89
C ALA A 350 -1.56 -33.45 28.90
N ALA A 351 -1.37 -34.60 28.23
CA ALA A 351 -0.05 -35.22 28.10
C ALA A 351 0.93 -34.33 27.30
N LEU A 352 0.49 -33.79 26.16
CA LEU A 352 1.27 -32.86 25.35
C LEU A 352 1.54 -31.54 26.09
N ARG A 353 0.60 -31.04 26.89
CA ARG A 353 0.78 -29.84 27.71
C ARG A 353 1.93 -30.01 28.71
N LYS A 354 1.99 -31.17 29.37
CA LYS A 354 3.08 -31.51 30.28
C LYS A 354 4.44 -31.55 29.55
N VAL A 355 4.50 -32.15 28.37
CA VAL A 355 5.71 -32.16 27.53
C VAL A 355 6.14 -30.72 27.16
N MET A 356 5.19 -29.87 26.78
CA MET A 356 5.48 -28.47 26.44
C MET A 356 6.04 -27.67 27.62
N ASP A 357 5.57 -27.92 28.84
CA ASP A 357 5.99 -27.17 30.03
C ASP A 357 7.29 -27.73 30.65
N GLU A 358 7.51 -29.05 30.63
CA GLU A 358 8.54 -29.72 31.44
C GLU A 358 9.68 -30.41 30.65
N ASP A 359 9.55 -30.66 29.35
CA ASP A 359 10.56 -31.44 28.61
C ASP A 359 11.92 -30.72 28.54
N PRO A 360 13.07 -31.40 28.78
CA PRO A 360 14.38 -30.75 28.72
C PRO A 360 14.78 -30.24 27.31
N ASP A 361 14.36 -30.90 26.23
CA ASP A 361 14.70 -30.51 24.85
C ASP A 361 13.74 -29.42 24.35
N ALA A 362 14.27 -28.22 24.08
CA ALA A 362 13.48 -27.09 23.59
C ALA A 362 12.72 -27.40 22.29
N ALA A 363 13.32 -28.17 21.38
CA ALA A 363 12.67 -28.56 20.13
C ALA A 363 11.61 -29.66 20.33
N VAL A 364 11.57 -30.33 21.49
CA VAL A 364 10.41 -31.16 21.89
C VAL A 364 9.30 -30.27 22.44
N ARG A 365 9.62 -29.29 23.31
CA ARG A 365 8.63 -28.33 23.83
C ARG A 365 7.93 -27.55 22.70
N ASP A 366 8.69 -27.03 21.74
CA ASP A 366 8.15 -26.34 20.56
C ASP A 366 7.30 -27.26 19.68
N GLY A 367 7.68 -28.54 19.54
CA GLY A 367 6.89 -29.55 18.84
C GLY A 367 5.55 -29.83 19.53
N ALA A 368 5.53 -29.89 20.86
CA ALA A 368 4.30 -30.03 21.64
C ALA A 368 3.42 -28.78 21.50
N ALA A 369 4.00 -27.58 21.57
CA ALA A 369 3.29 -26.32 21.36
C ALA A 369 2.64 -26.24 19.97
N ALA A 370 3.36 -26.66 18.92
CA ALA A 370 2.84 -26.69 17.56
C ALA A 370 1.62 -27.61 17.41
N VAL A 371 1.64 -28.81 18.03
CA VAL A 371 0.48 -29.72 18.02
C VAL A 371 -0.69 -29.12 18.82
N LEU A 372 -0.45 -28.57 20.01
CA LEU A 372 -1.49 -27.98 20.84
C LEU A 372 -2.13 -26.72 20.23
N SER A 373 -1.39 -25.95 19.43
CA SER A 373 -1.87 -24.70 18.84
C SER A 373 -3.10 -24.86 17.93
N VAL A 374 -3.34 -26.07 17.39
CA VAL A 374 -4.49 -26.40 16.53
C VAL A 374 -5.60 -27.16 17.28
N SER A 375 -5.49 -27.33 18.61
CA SER A 375 -6.56 -27.90 19.43
C SER A 375 -7.82 -27.03 19.38
N LYS A 376 -8.99 -27.67 19.33
CA LYS A 376 -10.29 -27.00 19.42
C LYS A 376 -10.60 -26.52 20.83
N ASP A 377 -9.87 -27.00 21.83
CA ASP A 377 -9.98 -26.53 23.21
C ASP A 377 -9.16 -25.22 23.36
N PRO A 378 -9.81 -24.09 23.71
CA PRO A 378 -9.12 -22.81 23.86
C PRO A 378 -8.07 -22.78 24.97
N SER A 379 -8.17 -23.65 25.99
CA SER A 379 -7.23 -23.68 27.11
C SER A 379 -5.84 -24.14 26.66
N PHE A 380 -5.78 -25.24 25.90
CA PHE A 380 -4.52 -25.80 25.40
C PHE A 380 -3.92 -24.98 24.26
N SER A 381 -4.75 -24.57 23.29
CA SER A 381 -4.30 -23.80 22.13
C SER A 381 -3.78 -22.41 22.52
N THR A 382 -4.48 -21.70 23.41
CA THR A 382 -4.00 -20.38 23.90
C THR A 382 -2.73 -20.51 24.74
N ALA A 383 -2.69 -21.51 25.63
CA ALA A 383 -1.54 -21.68 26.50
C ALA A 383 -0.29 -22.22 25.76
N ALA A 384 -0.45 -22.81 24.57
CA ALA A 384 0.63 -23.08 23.62
C ALA A 384 1.11 -21.82 22.88
N GLN A 385 0.21 -20.89 22.53
CA GLN A 385 0.59 -19.60 21.96
C GLN A 385 1.42 -18.77 22.96
N TYR A 386 1.09 -18.82 24.27
CA TYR A 386 1.89 -18.18 25.32
C TYR A 386 3.30 -18.78 25.50
N HIS A 387 3.49 -20.08 25.25
CA HIS A 387 4.83 -20.68 25.19
C HIS A 387 5.60 -20.14 23.98
N ALA A 388 4.97 -20.19 22.80
CA ALA A 388 5.59 -19.82 21.53
C ALA A 388 5.97 -18.33 21.43
N LEU A 389 5.31 -17.42 22.18
CA LEU A 389 5.76 -16.03 22.36
C LEU A 389 7.15 -15.87 22.97
N LYS A 390 7.68 -16.90 23.65
CA LYS A 390 9.02 -16.91 24.26
C LYS A 390 10.10 -17.51 23.34
N SER A 391 9.74 -17.88 22.11
CA SER A 391 10.67 -18.44 21.13
C SER A 391 11.72 -17.41 20.70
N ALA A 392 12.92 -17.90 20.34
CA ALA A 392 13.95 -17.07 19.74
C ALA A 392 13.70 -16.78 18.24
N ASP A 393 12.76 -17.48 17.60
CA ASP A 393 12.41 -17.27 16.19
C ASP A 393 11.29 -16.20 16.05
N PRO A 394 11.56 -15.03 15.43
CA PRO A 394 10.55 -14.00 15.20
C PRO A 394 9.34 -14.48 14.38
N ALA A 395 9.50 -15.47 13.51
CA ALA A 395 8.38 -16.01 12.72
C ALA A 395 7.38 -16.75 13.62
N ILE A 396 7.88 -17.50 14.61
CA ILE A 396 7.05 -18.20 15.60
C ILE A 396 6.36 -17.17 16.51
N VAL A 397 7.10 -16.24 17.10
CA VAL A 397 6.54 -15.19 17.98
C VAL A 397 5.47 -14.37 17.24
N GLY A 398 5.72 -14.01 15.98
CA GLY A 398 4.76 -13.32 15.13
C GLY A 398 3.50 -14.14 14.84
N ALA A 399 3.63 -15.43 14.50
CA ALA A 399 2.49 -16.31 14.27
C ALA A 399 1.61 -16.46 15.52
N SER A 400 2.23 -16.62 16.69
CA SER A 400 1.53 -16.69 17.99
C SER A 400 0.86 -15.37 18.36
N ALA A 401 1.54 -14.23 18.17
CA ALA A 401 0.95 -12.91 18.38
C ALA A 401 -0.27 -12.68 17.47
N LYS A 402 -0.22 -13.14 16.20
CA LYS A 402 -1.37 -13.10 15.29
C LYS A 402 -2.54 -13.94 15.79
N SER A 403 -2.29 -15.15 16.27
CA SER A 403 -3.34 -16.06 16.74
C SER A 403 -3.99 -15.59 18.06
N LEU A 404 -3.21 -15.03 18.99
CA LEU A 404 -3.73 -14.37 20.19
C LEU A 404 -4.61 -13.14 19.87
N GLY A 405 -4.37 -12.51 18.71
CA GLY A 405 -5.24 -11.48 18.12
C GLY A 405 -6.65 -11.96 17.74
N GLU A 406 -6.89 -13.27 17.73
CA GLU A 406 -8.20 -13.89 17.46
C GLU A 406 -8.84 -14.52 18.71
N SER A 407 -8.05 -14.67 19.80
CA SER A 407 -8.55 -15.11 21.10
C SER A 407 -9.46 -14.05 21.73
N LYS A 408 -10.37 -14.49 22.61
CA LYS A 408 -11.23 -13.63 23.44
C LYS A 408 -10.79 -13.55 24.90
N GLN A 409 -9.69 -14.22 25.27
CA GLN A 409 -9.19 -14.23 26.64
C GLN A 409 -8.58 -12.86 27.02
N PRO A 410 -8.89 -12.28 28.19
CA PRO A 410 -8.31 -11.02 28.66
C PRO A 410 -6.78 -11.05 28.78
N GLU A 411 -6.22 -12.17 29.22
CA GLU A 411 -4.80 -12.39 29.49
C GLU A 411 -3.96 -12.24 28.21
N ALA A 412 -4.55 -12.51 27.04
CA ALA A 412 -3.89 -12.30 25.75
C ALA A 412 -3.55 -10.82 25.47
N THR A 413 -4.29 -9.86 26.03
CA THR A 413 -3.97 -8.42 25.90
C THR A 413 -2.64 -8.09 26.58
N GLU A 414 -2.43 -8.58 27.81
CA GLU A 414 -1.18 -8.34 28.56
C GLU A 414 0.02 -8.98 27.86
N GLN A 415 -0.12 -10.23 27.39
CA GLN A 415 0.93 -10.92 26.67
C GLN A 415 1.29 -10.22 25.35
N LEU A 416 0.30 -9.77 24.57
CA LEU A 416 0.52 -8.99 23.35
C LEU A 416 1.16 -7.62 23.62
N VAL A 417 0.82 -6.96 24.73
CA VAL A 417 1.47 -5.72 25.16
C VAL A 417 2.96 -5.94 25.45
N GLY A 418 3.34 -7.07 26.06
CA GLY A 418 4.74 -7.45 26.25
C GLY A 418 5.52 -7.57 24.93
N VAL A 419 4.87 -8.09 23.87
CA VAL A 419 5.47 -8.28 22.55
C VAL A 419 5.73 -6.95 21.81
N LEU A 420 5.08 -5.84 22.20
CA LEU A 420 5.35 -4.51 21.62
C LEU A 420 6.80 -4.03 21.84
N GLY A 421 7.50 -4.58 22.83
CA GLY A 421 8.93 -4.32 23.09
C GLY A 421 9.90 -5.19 22.28
N HIS A 422 9.42 -6.09 21.42
CA HIS A 422 10.27 -7.07 20.73
C HIS A 422 11.26 -6.41 19.76
N VAL A 423 12.46 -6.99 19.62
CA VAL A 423 13.55 -6.45 18.79
C VAL A 423 13.19 -6.42 17.30
N ASP A 424 12.50 -7.44 16.81
CA ASP A 424 12.06 -7.55 15.41
C ASP A 424 10.88 -6.60 15.09
N PRO A 425 10.99 -5.71 14.06
CA PRO A 425 9.92 -4.78 13.67
C PRO A 425 8.67 -5.44 13.08
N THR A 426 8.77 -6.62 12.50
CA THR A 426 7.62 -7.35 11.95
C THR A 426 6.79 -7.95 13.08
N VAL A 427 7.45 -8.50 14.11
CA VAL A 427 6.79 -8.98 15.33
C VAL A 427 6.05 -7.85 16.06
N ARG A 428 6.68 -6.68 16.26
CA ARG A 428 6.00 -5.52 16.88
C ARG A 428 4.75 -5.10 16.11
N ARG A 429 4.86 -4.92 14.78
CA ARG A 429 3.72 -4.55 13.92
C ARG A 429 2.62 -5.61 13.95
N MET A 430 2.98 -6.90 14.06
CA MET A 430 2.00 -7.98 14.23
C MET A 430 1.25 -7.87 15.57
N ALA A 431 1.95 -7.59 16.66
CA ALA A 431 1.33 -7.38 17.98
C ALA A 431 0.40 -6.15 18.01
N VAL A 432 0.81 -5.04 17.38
CA VAL A 432 -0.04 -3.85 17.18
C VAL A 432 -1.32 -4.21 16.40
N ALA A 433 -1.18 -4.90 15.26
CA ALA A 433 -2.32 -5.31 14.44
C ALA A 433 -3.26 -6.28 15.18
N SER A 434 -2.73 -7.19 15.99
CA SER A 434 -3.52 -8.08 16.85
C SER A 434 -4.29 -7.32 17.93
N LEU A 435 -3.66 -6.37 18.62
CA LEU A 435 -4.32 -5.53 19.63
C LEU A 435 -5.40 -4.64 19.00
N GLN A 436 -5.17 -4.09 17.80
CA GLN A 436 -6.20 -3.39 17.04
C GLN A 436 -7.39 -4.30 16.70
N LYS A 437 -7.12 -5.52 16.20
CA LYS A 437 -8.17 -6.49 15.81
C LYS A 437 -9.04 -6.91 17.01
N ARG A 438 -8.45 -6.96 18.21
CA ARG A 438 -9.16 -7.24 19.47
C ARG A 438 -9.97 -6.05 20.00
N GLY A 439 -9.68 -4.82 19.54
CA GLY A 439 -10.27 -3.59 20.10
C GLY A 439 -9.54 -3.06 21.33
N ASP A 440 -8.34 -3.56 21.65
CA ASP A 440 -7.53 -3.18 22.82
C ASP A 440 -6.85 -1.80 22.66
N HIS A 441 -7.55 -0.84 22.05
CA HIS A 441 -7.05 0.50 21.78
C HIS A 441 -6.62 1.30 23.04
N PRO A 442 -7.27 1.15 24.22
CA PRO A 442 -6.78 1.77 25.45
C PRO A 442 -5.41 1.24 25.89
N ALA A 443 -5.15 -0.06 25.71
CA ALA A 443 -3.87 -0.67 26.06
C ALA A 443 -2.74 -0.14 25.16
N LEU A 444 -2.99 -0.03 23.84
CA LEU A 444 -2.09 0.61 22.89
C LEU A 444 -1.86 2.10 23.20
N SER A 445 -2.93 2.85 23.48
CA SER A 445 -2.85 4.30 23.79
C SER A 445 -1.97 4.59 25.00
N ALA A 446 -2.03 3.74 26.04
CA ALA A 446 -1.20 3.85 27.23
C ALA A 446 0.32 3.74 26.95
N ARG A 447 0.73 3.13 25.83
CA ARG A 447 2.15 2.94 25.48
C ARG A 447 2.78 4.19 24.84
N LEU A 448 1.98 5.13 24.32
CA LEU A 448 2.50 6.36 23.70
C LEU A 448 3.22 7.28 24.70
N GLY A 449 2.88 7.18 25.99
CA GLY A 449 3.55 7.88 27.08
C GLY A 449 4.88 7.25 27.52
N GLU A 450 5.22 6.04 27.07
CA GLU A 450 6.40 5.32 27.58
C GLU A 450 7.71 5.81 26.96
N THR A 451 8.59 6.34 27.80
CA THR A 451 9.94 6.77 27.39
C THR A 451 10.88 5.61 27.06
N LYS A 452 10.57 4.39 27.48
CA LYS A 452 11.32 3.17 27.13
C LYS A 452 11.14 2.75 25.68
N LEU A 453 10.02 3.13 25.05
CA LEU A 453 9.77 2.88 23.63
C LEU A 453 10.35 4.03 22.80
N SER A 454 11.05 3.69 21.73
CA SER A 454 11.59 4.68 20.80
C SER A 454 10.46 5.51 20.17
N VAL A 455 10.80 6.68 19.62
CA VAL A 455 9.79 7.54 18.98
C VAL A 455 9.19 6.83 17.77
N GLU A 456 10.00 6.09 17.02
CA GLU A 456 9.58 5.30 15.86
C GLU A 456 8.56 4.23 16.25
N HIS A 457 8.81 3.46 17.32
CA HIS A 457 7.88 2.43 17.79
C HIS A 457 6.55 3.05 18.26
N ARG A 458 6.61 4.20 18.93
CA ARG A 458 5.39 4.92 19.35
C ARG A 458 4.66 5.55 18.16
N THR A 459 5.37 5.96 17.12
CA THR A 459 4.77 6.38 15.84
C THR A 459 4.06 5.22 15.14
N GLU A 460 4.62 4.00 15.12
CA GLU A 460 3.93 2.79 14.62
C GLU A 460 2.60 2.55 15.36
N ILE A 461 2.62 2.63 16.69
CA ILE A 461 1.41 2.50 17.53
C ILE A 461 0.40 3.64 17.26
N ALA A 462 0.87 4.89 17.14
CA ALA A 462 -0.01 6.04 16.93
C ALA A 462 -0.64 6.05 15.52
N LEU A 463 0.09 5.59 14.49
CA LEU A 463 -0.45 5.34 13.15
C LEU A 463 -1.59 4.31 13.20
N ALA A 464 -1.38 3.20 13.91
CA ALA A 464 -2.40 2.17 14.11
C ALA A 464 -3.66 2.73 14.82
N LEU A 465 -3.48 3.53 15.88
CA LEU A 465 -4.59 4.17 16.60
C LEU A 465 -5.36 5.17 15.72
N SER A 466 -4.68 5.92 14.86
CA SER A 466 -5.29 6.91 13.96
C SER A 466 -6.25 6.35 12.88
N ILE A 467 -6.25 5.02 12.69
CA ILE A 467 -7.11 4.31 11.73
C ILE A 467 -8.18 3.46 12.48
N GLY A 468 -8.16 3.47 13.82
CA GLY A 468 -9.06 2.67 14.66
C GLY A 468 -10.54 3.10 14.60
N ALA A 469 -11.43 2.19 15.01
CA ALA A 469 -12.87 2.47 15.07
C ALA A 469 -13.26 3.29 16.32
N ASP A 470 -12.44 3.26 17.37
CA ASP A 470 -12.67 4.06 18.58
C ASP A 470 -12.22 5.52 18.39
N LYS A 471 -13.13 6.43 18.74
CA LYS A 471 -13.00 7.87 18.53
C LYS A 471 -12.00 8.54 19.46
N ASP A 472 -11.92 8.11 20.71
CA ASP A 472 -10.97 8.69 21.67
C ASP A 472 -9.54 8.22 21.36
N SER A 473 -9.39 6.95 20.95
CA SER A 473 -8.13 6.39 20.46
C SER A 473 -7.66 7.00 19.13
N GLU A 474 -8.57 7.25 18.17
CA GLU A 474 -8.27 8.00 16.92
C GLU A 474 -7.64 9.36 17.27
N LEU A 475 -8.28 10.12 18.16
CA LEU A 475 -7.81 11.42 18.63
C LEU A 475 -6.45 11.34 19.32
N VAL A 476 -6.24 10.38 20.23
CA VAL A 476 -4.95 10.21 20.93
C VAL A 476 -3.82 9.88 19.95
N GLY A 477 -4.05 8.98 18.98
CA GLY A 477 -3.09 8.66 17.93
C GLY A 477 -2.71 9.88 17.08
N LEU A 478 -3.71 10.61 16.58
CA LEU A 478 -3.51 11.84 15.80
C LEU A 478 -2.76 12.92 16.59
N CYS A 479 -3.11 13.12 17.86
CA CYS A 479 -2.45 14.06 18.76
C CYS A 479 -0.95 13.73 18.95
N PHE A 480 -0.60 12.45 19.07
CA PHE A 480 0.81 12.05 19.16
C PHE A 480 1.56 12.28 17.84
N LEU A 481 0.97 11.87 16.71
CA LEU A 481 1.59 11.97 15.38
C LEU A 481 1.87 13.43 14.99
N ALA A 482 0.91 14.34 15.19
CA ALA A 482 1.05 15.76 14.84
C ALA A 482 2.19 16.47 15.59
N VAL A 483 2.58 15.95 16.77
CA VAL A 483 3.63 16.53 17.62
C VAL A 483 4.97 15.80 17.49
N SER A 484 4.95 14.48 17.30
CA SER A 484 6.14 13.62 17.50
C SER A 484 6.60 12.86 16.26
N ALA A 485 5.75 12.70 15.23
CA ALA A 485 6.16 12.08 13.98
C ALA A 485 6.92 13.07 13.08
N THR A 486 7.55 12.55 12.02
CA THR A 486 8.26 13.35 11.02
C THR A 486 7.66 13.19 9.63
N GLY A 487 7.79 14.23 8.79
CA GLY A 487 7.37 14.18 7.39
C GLY A 487 5.84 14.06 7.23
N PRO A 488 5.36 13.36 6.18
CA PRO A 488 3.94 13.35 5.82
C PRO A 488 3.00 12.91 6.93
N ALA A 489 3.42 11.99 7.82
CA ALA A 489 2.58 11.49 8.91
C ALA A 489 2.14 12.60 9.89
N ALA A 490 3.06 13.52 10.25
CA ALA A 490 2.75 14.63 11.15
C ALA A 490 1.81 15.65 10.48
N THR A 491 2.11 16.04 9.24
CA THR A 491 1.29 16.94 8.43
C THR A 491 -0.13 16.39 8.19
N THR A 492 -0.26 15.10 7.86
CA THR A 492 -1.56 14.44 7.71
C THR A 492 -2.34 14.40 9.02
N ALA A 493 -1.67 14.11 10.14
CA ALA A 493 -2.31 14.09 11.45
C ALA A 493 -2.79 15.49 11.89
N ALA A 494 -1.97 16.53 11.69
CA ALA A 494 -2.36 17.91 11.97
C ALA A 494 -3.60 18.33 11.16
N ASN A 495 -3.67 18.00 9.87
CA ASN A 495 -4.85 18.24 9.05
C ASN A 495 -6.09 17.49 9.57
N ALA A 496 -5.95 16.21 9.95
CA ALA A 496 -7.05 15.42 10.50
C ALA A 496 -7.57 15.94 11.85
N LEU A 497 -6.70 16.50 12.70
CA LEU A 497 -7.09 17.13 13.98
C LEU A 497 -8.04 18.32 13.82
N THR A 498 -8.15 18.95 12.64
CA THR A 498 -9.12 20.02 12.35
C THR A 498 -10.56 19.61 12.69
N LYS A 499 -10.96 18.37 12.36
CA LYS A 499 -12.27 17.79 12.68
C LYS A 499 -12.53 17.78 14.20
N TRP A 500 -11.51 17.40 14.95
CA TRP A 500 -11.57 17.26 16.42
C TRP A 500 -11.54 18.60 17.13
N ALA A 501 -10.75 19.55 16.63
CA ALA A 501 -10.72 20.92 17.13
C ALA A 501 -12.04 21.67 16.83
N LYS A 502 -12.67 21.44 15.67
CA LYS A 502 -14.04 21.93 15.38
C LYS A 502 -15.10 21.37 16.35
N LEU A 503 -14.89 20.17 16.91
CA LEU A 503 -15.70 19.56 17.97
C LEU A 503 -15.26 19.96 19.39
N ASP A 504 -14.52 21.06 19.52
CA ASP A 504 -14.04 21.66 20.77
C ASP A 504 -13.10 20.81 21.65
N ARG A 505 -12.65 19.64 21.17
CA ARG A 505 -11.82 18.71 21.95
C ARG A 505 -10.48 19.34 22.34
N ALA A 506 -10.30 19.60 23.64
CA ALA A 506 -9.09 20.22 24.19
C ALA A 506 -7.76 19.55 23.75
N PRO A 507 -7.62 18.21 23.72
CA PRO A 507 -6.37 17.56 23.27
C PRO A 507 -5.96 17.92 21.83
N ALA A 508 -6.94 18.16 20.95
CA ALA A 508 -6.67 18.56 19.57
C ALA A 508 -6.06 19.97 19.51
N PHE A 509 -6.62 20.93 20.26
CA PHE A 509 -6.07 22.28 20.37
C PHE A 509 -4.65 22.29 20.96
N GLU A 510 -4.43 21.55 22.04
CA GLU A 510 -3.10 21.47 22.67
C GLU A 510 -2.04 20.87 21.74
N SER A 511 -2.40 19.80 21.01
CA SER A 511 -1.47 19.14 20.08
C SER A 511 -1.21 19.98 18.84
N LEU A 512 -2.24 20.62 18.28
CA LEU A 512 -2.06 21.60 17.19
C LEU A 512 -1.20 22.78 17.65
N GLY A 513 -1.42 23.30 18.87
CA GLY A 513 -0.62 24.36 19.46
C GLY A 513 0.86 23.98 19.62
N LYS A 514 1.17 22.74 19.99
CA LYS A 514 2.54 22.19 20.02
C LYS A 514 3.11 22.03 18.60
N ALA A 515 2.31 21.58 17.64
CA ALA A 515 2.71 21.38 16.25
C ALA A 515 3.07 22.70 15.52
N LEU A 516 2.62 23.86 15.99
CA LEU A 516 3.10 25.18 15.52
C LEU A 516 4.59 25.41 15.75
N SER A 517 5.25 24.64 16.63
CA SER A 517 6.70 24.68 16.87
C SER A 517 7.42 23.45 16.29
N HIS A 518 6.77 22.66 15.44
CA HIS A 518 7.37 21.46 14.83
C HIS A 518 8.52 21.81 13.88
N ALA A 519 9.49 20.91 13.74
CA ALA A 519 10.69 21.13 12.91
C ALA A 519 10.35 21.27 11.41
N ASP A 520 9.41 20.46 10.90
CA ASP A 520 8.94 20.52 9.52
C ASP A 520 8.02 21.74 9.30
N PRO A 521 8.35 22.66 8.36
CA PRO A 521 7.49 23.79 8.02
C PRO A 521 6.10 23.38 7.53
N GLN A 522 5.95 22.24 6.84
CA GLN A 522 4.64 21.80 6.34
C GLN A 522 3.71 21.38 7.49
N THR A 523 4.25 20.71 8.51
CA THR A 523 3.52 20.41 9.74
C THR A 523 3.09 21.70 10.47
N ARG A 524 3.95 22.73 10.54
CA ARG A 524 3.58 24.04 11.12
C ARG A 524 2.45 24.72 10.34
N ILE A 525 2.51 24.72 9.01
CA ILE A 525 1.47 25.29 8.13
C ILE A 525 0.14 24.52 8.31
N ALA A 526 0.18 23.20 8.33
CA ALA A 526 -1.00 22.36 8.57
C ALA A 526 -1.63 22.65 9.93
N ALA A 527 -0.82 22.78 10.99
CA ALA A 527 -1.30 23.13 12.33
C ALA A 527 -1.93 24.52 12.39
N ALA A 528 -1.32 25.51 11.74
CA ALA A 528 -1.85 26.87 11.63
C ALA A 528 -3.20 26.89 10.90
N ASN A 529 -3.28 26.23 9.74
CA ASN A 529 -4.51 26.13 8.95
C ASN A 529 -5.63 25.40 9.71
N ALA A 530 -5.32 24.27 10.36
CA ALA A 530 -6.26 23.52 11.17
C ALA A 530 -6.87 24.36 12.29
N LEU A 531 -6.04 25.16 12.99
CA LEU A 531 -6.50 26.09 14.03
C LEU A 531 -7.33 27.25 13.44
N GLY A 532 -6.88 27.86 12.34
CA GLY A 532 -7.60 28.93 11.65
C GLY A 532 -8.99 28.49 11.16
N ASP A 533 -9.09 27.28 10.62
CA ASP A 533 -10.33 26.69 10.13
C ASP A 533 -11.32 26.33 11.24
N THR A 534 -10.91 26.27 12.51
CA THR A 534 -11.86 26.19 13.63
C THR A 534 -12.65 27.48 13.80
N VAL A 535 -12.06 28.62 13.42
CA VAL A 535 -12.64 29.96 13.58
C VAL A 535 -12.89 30.32 15.07
N GLN A 536 -12.30 29.58 16.01
CA GLN A 536 -12.49 29.78 17.44
C GLN A 536 -11.45 30.74 18.04
N ALA A 537 -11.90 31.76 18.76
CA ALA A 537 -11.04 32.75 19.42
C ALA A 537 -9.97 32.13 20.35
N LYS A 538 -10.24 30.97 20.97
CA LYS A 538 -9.29 30.27 21.85
C LYS A 538 -8.03 29.74 21.14
N ALA A 539 -8.00 29.71 19.81
CA ALA A 539 -6.80 29.39 19.04
C ALA A 539 -5.80 30.56 18.97
N LEU A 540 -6.25 31.81 19.16
CA LEU A 540 -5.41 33.00 19.02
C LEU A 540 -4.16 32.98 19.94
N PRO A 541 -4.26 32.65 21.25
CA PRO A 541 -3.09 32.60 22.15
C PRO A 541 -2.17 31.39 21.90
N LEU A 542 -2.57 30.44 21.06
CA LEU A 542 -1.70 29.35 20.58
C LEU A 542 -0.93 29.83 19.34
N LEU A 543 -1.65 30.43 18.39
CA LEU A 543 -1.09 31.00 17.16
C LEU A 543 -0.08 32.12 17.47
N SER A 544 -0.29 32.96 18.49
CA SER A 544 0.64 34.08 18.79
C SER A 544 1.96 33.65 19.41
N LYS A 545 2.03 32.42 19.94
CA LYS A 545 3.27 31.81 20.43
C LYS A 545 4.08 31.12 19.33
N ALA A 546 3.51 30.97 18.13
CA ALA A 546 4.23 30.45 16.99
C ALA A 546 5.26 31.46 16.48
N LYS A 547 6.27 30.97 15.75
CA LYS A 547 7.28 31.81 15.11
C LYS A 547 6.69 32.51 13.88
N VAL A 548 5.99 33.63 14.10
CA VAL A 548 5.34 34.40 13.02
C VAL A 548 6.30 35.02 12.00
N ASP A 549 7.57 35.16 12.34
CA ASP A 549 8.63 35.64 11.45
C ASP A 549 9.38 34.48 10.74
N ASP A 550 8.82 33.27 10.77
CA ASP A 550 9.31 32.14 9.99
C ASP A 550 8.96 32.32 8.50
N GLU A 551 9.97 32.36 7.63
CA GLU A 551 9.85 32.65 6.20
C GLU A 551 8.83 31.77 5.46
N VAL A 552 8.69 30.50 5.88
CA VAL A 552 7.82 29.52 5.22
C VAL A 552 6.44 29.43 5.86
N SER A 553 6.36 29.40 7.20
CA SER A 553 5.09 29.13 7.91
C SER A 553 4.43 30.37 8.54
N GLY A 554 5.17 31.46 8.74
CA GLY A 554 4.69 32.67 9.42
C GLY A 554 3.49 33.34 8.72
N ALA A 555 3.49 33.35 7.39
CA ALA A 555 2.38 33.86 6.59
C ALA A 555 1.06 33.10 6.86
N SER A 556 1.12 31.76 6.98
CA SER A 556 -0.06 30.92 7.27
C SER A 556 -0.56 31.09 8.70
N VAL A 557 0.33 31.30 9.68
CA VAL A 557 -0.06 31.62 11.07
C VAL A 557 -0.81 32.95 11.12
N MET A 558 -0.28 33.99 10.48
CA MET A 558 -0.90 35.31 10.41
C MET A 558 -2.25 35.26 9.67
N ASP A 559 -2.37 34.41 8.65
CA ASP A 559 -3.61 34.19 7.93
C ASP A 559 -4.69 33.46 8.76
N ALA A 560 -4.30 32.41 9.48
CA ALA A 560 -5.17 31.69 10.40
C ALA A 560 -5.75 32.63 11.47
N MET A 561 -4.94 33.54 12.01
CA MET A 561 -5.42 34.59 12.92
C MET A 561 -6.42 35.54 12.26
N ARG A 562 -6.15 36.03 11.03
CA ARG A 562 -7.10 36.90 10.30
C ARG A 562 -8.43 36.20 10.07
N ARG A 563 -8.43 34.93 9.64
CA ARG A 563 -9.65 34.10 9.48
C ARG A 563 -10.46 34.01 10.77
N ILE A 564 -9.80 33.79 11.91
CA ILE A 564 -10.48 33.77 13.22
C ILE A 564 -11.08 35.15 13.54
N TYR A 565 -10.30 36.23 13.46
CA TYR A 565 -10.77 37.59 13.76
C TYR A 565 -11.92 38.06 12.86
N ALA A 566 -11.87 37.78 11.55
CA ALA A 566 -12.88 38.21 10.58
C ALA A 566 -14.29 37.62 10.84
N ALA A 567 -14.36 36.54 11.62
CA ALA A 567 -15.59 35.89 12.04
C ALA A 567 -16.06 36.30 13.45
N GLN A 568 -15.24 36.96 14.26
CA GLN A 568 -15.66 37.44 15.58
C GLN A 568 -16.51 38.72 15.47
N PRO A 569 -17.28 39.07 16.53
CA PRO A 569 -17.89 40.39 16.67
C PRO A 569 -16.82 41.50 16.71
N ALA A 570 -17.10 42.68 16.15
CA ALA A 570 -16.12 43.77 16.13
C ALA A 570 -15.76 44.28 17.53
N GLU A 571 -16.64 44.15 18.52
CA GLU A 571 -16.35 44.46 19.93
C GLU A 571 -15.21 43.59 20.47
N PHE A 572 -15.15 42.32 20.05
CA PHE A 572 -14.04 41.43 20.37
C PHE A 572 -12.76 41.85 19.64
N VAL A 573 -12.83 42.15 18.35
CA VAL A 573 -11.66 42.59 17.56
C VAL A 573 -11.12 43.94 18.07
N LEU A 574 -11.99 44.87 18.49
CA LEU A 574 -11.64 46.17 19.10
C LEU A 574 -11.05 46.05 20.51
N LYS A 575 -11.37 44.97 21.24
CA LYS A 575 -10.72 44.63 22.50
C LYS A 575 -9.33 44.05 22.25
N GLU A 576 -9.21 43.11 21.31
CA GLU A 576 -7.95 42.44 20.98
C GLU A 576 -6.96 43.36 20.23
N SER A 577 -7.43 44.37 19.53
CA SER A 577 -6.57 45.45 18.99
C SER A 577 -5.93 46.32 20.08
N LYS A 578 -6.30 46.12 21.35
CA LYS A 578 -5.66 46.71 22.54
C LYS A 578 -4.89 45.67 23.37
N SER A 579 -4.68 44.46 22.83
CA SER A 579 -3.95 43.39 23.50
C SER A 579 -2.50 43.77 23.80
N GLY A 580 -1.99 43.32 24.94
CA GLY A 580 -0.57 43.44 25.29
C GLY A 580 0.34 42.64 24.35
N ASP A 581 -0.18 41.54 23.79
CA ASP A 581 0.49 40.73 22.79
C ASP A 581 0.60 41.52 21.46
N PRO A 582 1.83 41.87 21.00
CA PRO A 582 2.01 42.65 19.79
C PRO A 582 1.53 41.95 18.52
N VAL A 583 1.60 40.61 18.47
CA VAL A 583 1.22 39.83 17.29
C VAL A 583 -0.29 39.83 17.14
N LEU A 584 -1.01 39.54 18.23
CA LEU A 584 -2.48 39.61 18.26
C LEU A 584 -2.96 41.03 17.96
N ARG A 585 -2.35 42.04 18.59
CA ARG A 585 -2.65 43.45 18.33
C ARG A 585 -2.47 43.81 16.85
N ARG A 586 -1.34 43.43 16.23
CA ARG A 586 -1.05 43.67 14.81
C ARG A 586 -2.12 43.09 13.88
N VAL A 587 -2.50 41.83 14.10
CA VAL A 587 -3.49 41.18 13.24
C VAL A 587 -4.89 41.75 13.46
N ALA A 588 -5.30 41.95 14.71
CA ALA A 588 -6.60 42.56 15.02
C ALA A 588 -6.75 43.94 14.37
N VAL A 589 -5.71 44.79 14.42
CA VAL A 589 -5.69 46.10 13.73
C VAL A 589 -5.88 45.94 12.23
N ALA A 590 -5.11 45.07 11.57
CA ALA A 590 -5.24 44.85 10.13
C ALA A 590 -6.66 44.39 9.74
N THR A 591 -7.23 43.44 10.49
CA THR A 591 -8.58 42.91 10.24
C THR A 591 -9.69 43.93 10.48
N LEU A 592 -9.52 44.95 11.34
CA LEU A 592 -10.49 46.04 11.48
C LEU A 592 -10.70 46.83 10.18
N GLY A 593 -9.63 47.05 9.40
CA GLY A 593 -9.72 47.67 8.07
C GLY A 593 -10.52 46.83 7.08
N GLU A 594 -10.21 45.53 6.99
CA GLU A 594 -10.91 44.58 6.11
C GLU A 594 -12.40 44.45 6.47
N LEU A 595 -12.74 44.43 7.76
CA LEU A 595 -14.11 44.30 8.26
C LEU A 595 -14.98 45.51 7.92
N LEU A 596 -14.40 46.71 7.83
CA LEU A 596 -15.10 47.95 7.45
C LEU A 596 -15.43 47.98 5.95
N LYS A 597 -14.52 47.52 5.09
CA LYS A 597 -14.72 47.45 3.63
C LYS A 597 -15.90 46.55 3.23
N ASN A 598 -16.18 45.52 4.03
CA ASN A 598 -17.19 44.51 3.75
C ASN A 598 -18.60 44.85 4.29
N GLY A 599 -18.85 46.08 4.74
CA GLY A 599 -20.21 46.63 4.92
C GLY A 599 -21.09 45.99 6.03
N LYS A 600 -20.51 45.19 6.94
CA LYS A 600 -21.23 44.71 8.13
C LYS A 600 -21.65 45.89 9.04
N LYS A 601 -22.72 45.69 9.82
CA LYS A 601 -23.26 46.67 10.79
C LYS A 601 -22.28 46.93 11.94
N TRP A 602 -21.29 47.79 11.72
CA TRP A 602 -20.31 48.22 12.72
C TRP A 602 -20.41 49.72 12.99
N ASP A 603 -20.06 50.13 14.20
CA ASP A 603 -19.82 51.55 14.49
C ASP A 603 -18.51 52.00 13.83
N ARG A 604 -18.64 52.60 12.65
CA ARG A 604 -17.53 53.18 11.87
C ARG A 604 -16.72 54.19 12.70
N ARG A 605 -17.38 54.96 13.57
CA ARG A 605 -16.74 56.01 14.39
C ARG A 605 -15.88 55.39 15.49
N ALA A 606 -16.39 54.37 16.19
CA ALA A 606 -15.63 53.65 17.21
C ALA A 606 -14.39 52.96 16.64
N ILE A 607 -14.48 52.39 15.43
CA ILE A 607 -13.32 51.75 14.78
C ILE A 607 -12.30 52.80 14.30
N ILE A 608 -12.74 53.92 13.71
CA ILE A 608 -11.85 55.02 13.31
C ILE A 608 -11.08 55.57 14.52
N GLU A 609 -11.77 55.79 15.64
CA GLU A 609 -11.12 56.29 16.87
C GLU A 609 -10.10 55.28 17.43
N ALA A 610 -10.44 53.98 17.42
CA ALA A 610 -9.48 52.94 17.81
C ALA A 610 -8.26 52.90 16.87
N LEU A 611 -8.45 53.03 15.55
CA LEU A 611 -7.36 53.09 14.58
C LEU A 611 -6.49 54.34 14.75
N ARG A 612 -7.05 55.50 15.13
CA ARG A 612 -6.29 56.72 15.48
C ARG A 612 -5.38 56.52 16.67
N VAL A 613 -5.88 55.93 17.76
CA VAL A 613 -5.06 55.58 18.92
C VAL A 613 -3.91 54.64 18.53
N LEU A 614 -4.19 53.67 17.65
CA LEU A 614 -3.20 52.67 17.21
C LEU A 614 -2.22 53.20 16.15
N ALA A 615 -2.61 54.23 15.39
CA ALA A 615 -1.70 55.02 14.58
C ALA A 615 -0.68 55.82 15.42
N GLY A 616 -0.90 55.95 16.74
CA GLY A 616 0.06 56.48 17.71
C GLY A 616 0.85 55.41 18.49
N ASP A 617 0.72 54.11 18.19
CA ASP A 617 1.41 53.04 18.94
C ASP A 617 2.95 53.19 18.84
N GLY A 618 3.67 52.91 19.93
CA GLY A 618 5.12 52.96 19.95
C GLY A 618 5.80 52.05 18.92
N LYS A 619 5.13 50.95 18.51
CA LYS A 619 5.63 50.02 17.50
C LYS A 619 5.22 50.40 16.07
N ALA A 620 6.21 50.43 15.18
CA ALA A 620 6.03 50.79 13.77
C ALA A 620 5.12 49.83 12.99
N ASP A 621 5.12 48.54 13.31
CA ASP A 621 4.29 47.54 12.64
C ASP A 621 2.79 47.71 12.94
N ILE A 622 2.45 48.13 14.16
CA ILE A 622 1.08 48.50 14.54
C ILE A 622 0.64 49.79 13.83
N ARG A 623 1.48 50.84 13.83
CA ARG A 623 1.18 52.09 13.11
C ARG A 623 1.00 51.85 11.61
N ALA A 624 1.86 51.03 11.00
CA ALA A 624 1.76 50.65 9.59
C ALA A 624 0.48 49.85 9.29
N ALA A 625 0.07 48.94 10.19
CA ALA A 625 -1.21 48.25 10.05
C ALA A 625 -2.40 49.22 10.11
N ALA A 626 -2.44 50.13 11.10
CA ALA A 626 -3.49 51.14 11.22
C ALA A 626 -3.54 52.07 9.99
N THR A 627 -2.38 52.48 9.47
CA THR A 627 -2.28 53.31 8.26
C THR A 627 -2.84 52.60 7.03
N ARG A 628 -2.56 51.30 6.84
CA ARG A 628 -3.18 50.51 5.76
C ARG A 628 -4.70 50.43 5.93
N SER A 629 -5.18 50.18 7.16
CA SER A 629 -6.61 50.13 7.46
C SER A 629 -7.35 51.46 7.19
N PHE A 630 -6.70 52.61 7.37
CA PHE A 630 -7.26 53.90 6.93
C PHE A 630 -7.41 53.98 5.40
N GLY A 631 -6.43 53.48 4.66
CA GLY A 631 -6.49 53.38 3.19
C GLY A 631 -7.59 52.45 2.69
N ASP A 632 -7.76 51.28 3.30
CA ASP A 632 -8.81 50.32 2.93
C ASP A 632 -10.23 50.80 3.31
N LEU A 633 -10.34 51.65 4.33
CA LEU A 633 -11.57 52.31 4.75
C LEU A 633 -11.99 53.47 3.82
N ALA A 634 -11.02 54.15 3.19
CA ALA A 634 -11.23 55.27 2.28
C ALA A 634 -12.22 56.35 2.81
N ALA A 635 -12.15 56.69 4.10
CA ALA A 635 -12.97 57.75 4.71
C ALA A 635 -12.22 59.08 4.68
N ASP A 636 -12.77 60.11 4.04
CA ASP A 636 -12.09 61.42 3.94
C ASP A 636 -11.75 62.05 5.30
N GLU A 637 -12.49 61.72 6.36
CA GLU A 637 -12.20 62.14 7.73
C GLU A 637 -10.87 61.60 8.29
N VAL A 638 -10.32 60.49 7.76
CA VAL A 638 -8.99 59.96 8.16
C VAL A 638 -7.86 60.37 7.21
N ARG A 639 -8.15 61.18 6.18
CA ARG A 639 -7.14 61.73 5.28
C ARG A 639 -6.03 62.50 6.03
N PRO A 640 -6.33 63.35 7.04
CA PRO A 640 -5.27 64.05 7.80
C PRO A 640 -4.37 63.09 8.57
N ASP A 641 -4.93 62.00 9.10
CA ASP A 641 -4.18 60.98 9.85
C ASP A 641 -3.17 60.27 8.93
N VAL A 642 -3.57 59.87 7.72
CA VAL A 642 -2.68 59.26 6.72
C VAL A 642 -1.61 60.24 6.22
N VAL A 643 -1.96 61.51 6.03
CA VAL A 643 -1.00 62.58 5.66
C VAL A 643 0.03 62.81 6.76
N ALA A 644 -0.35 62.77 8.04
CA ALA A 644 0.59 62.88 9.15
C ALA A 644 1.53 61.67 9.23
N LEU A 645 0.99 60.45 9.04
CA LEU A 645 1.76 59.19 9.05
C LEU A 645 2.72 59.07 7.86
N ALA A 646 2.52 59.83 6.78
CA ALA A 646 3.49 59.94 5.69
C ALA A 646 4.85 60.55 6.14
N ALA A 647 4.87 61.29 7.26
CA ALA A 647 6.07 61.87 7.86
C ALA A 647 6.66 61.00 9.01
N ASP A 648 6.13 59.79 9.25
CA ASP A 648 6.66 58.89 10.28
C ASP A 648 8.14 58.53 10.03
N LYS A 649 8.90 58.28 11.10
CA LYS A 649 10.32 57.93 11.03
C LYS A 649 10.56 56.50 10.52
N ALA A 650 9.60 55.60 10.69
CA ALA A 650 9.71 54.20 10.31
C ALA A 650 9.30 53.97 8.85
N ILE A 651 10.12 53.21 8.11
CA ILE A 651 9.92 53.00 6.67
C ILE A 651 8.67 52.19 6.37
N GLU A 652 8.29 51.26 7.26
CA GLU A 652 7.10 50.43 7.17
C GLU A 652 5.82 51.27 7.23
N VAL A 653 5.83 52.34 8.03
CA VAL A 653 4.71 53.29 8.14
C VAL A 653 4.64 54.18 6.91
N GLN A 654 5.79 54.66 6.40
CA GLN A 654 5.83 55.40 5.13
C GLN A 654 5.33 54.55 3.95
N ARG A 655 5.74 53.27 3.86
CA ARG A 655 5.27 52.31 2.84
C ARG A 655 3.76 52.10 2.92
N ALA A 656 3.22 52.01 4.14
CA ALA A 656 1.79 51.92 4.39
C ALA A 656 1.04 53.21 4.02
N ALA A 657 1.61 54.38 4.33
CA ALA A 657 1.04 55.68 3.96
C ALA A 657 0.99 55.87 2.44
N ALA A 658 2.09 55.56 1.73
CA ALA A 658 2.14 55.59 0.26
C ALA A 658 1.01 54.75 -0.36
N PHE A 659 0.83 53.52 0.13
CA PHE A 659 -0.25 52.63 -0.31
C PHE A 659 -1.65 53.16 0.06
N ALA A 660 -1.82 53.78 1.23
CA ALA A 660 -3.11 54.32 1.66
C ALA A 660 -3.52 55.58 0.88
N LEU A 661 -2.56 56.42 0.47
CA LEU A 661 -2.81 57.68 -0.26
C LEU A 661 -3.53 57.50 -1.60
N ARG A 662 -3.47 56.31 -2.24
CA ARG A 662 -4.26 55.99 -3.44
C ARG A 662 -5.78 56.12 -3.25
N ALA A 663 -6.26 56.04 -2.00
CA ALA A 663 -7.67 56.18 -1.65
C ALA A 663 -8.09 57.64 -1.40
N PHE A 664 -7.14 58.59 -1.43
CA PHE A 664 -7.37 59.99 -1.06
C PHE A 664 -6.89 60.96 -2.15
N PRO A 665 -7.62 61.09 -3.29
CA PRO A 665 -7.25 61.99 -4.36
C PRO A 665 -7.11 63.46 -3.89
N GLY A 666 -6.06 64.14 -4.37
CA GLY A 666 -5.84 65.56 -4.12
C GLY A 666 -4.37 65.95 -4.07
N LYS A 667 -4.09 67.24 -4.32
CA LYS A 667 -2.73 67.79 -4.51
C LYS A 667 -1.71 67.39 -3.43
N GLU A 668 -2.11 67.35 -2.16
CA GLU A 668 -1.18 66.99 -1.06
C GLU A 668 -0.80 65.49 -1.08
N ALA A 669 -1.75 64.60 -1.43
CA ALA A 669 -1.45 63.18 -1.60
C ALA A 669 -0.48 62.96 -2.77
N VAL A 670 -0.72 63.62 -3.91
CA VAL A 670 0.17 63.57 -5.09
C VAL A 670 1.57 64.06 -4.73
N LYS A 671 1.69 65.22 -4.06
CA LYS A 671 2.96 65.79 -3.61
C LYS A 671 3.75 64.85 -2.68
N LEU A 672 3.07 64.17 -1.74
CA LEU A 672 3.70 63.17 -0.87
C LEU A 672 4.17 61.93 -1.65
N LEU A 673 3.37 61.45 -2.60
CA LEU A 673 3.73 60.32 -3.46
C LEU A 673 4.92 60.65 -4.37
N LEU A 674 4.97 61.85 -4.95
CA LEU A 674 6.11 62.35 -5.73
C LEU A 674 7.39 62.46 -4.88
N LEU A 675 7.28 62.83 -3.60
CA LEU A 675 8.40 62.85 -2.65
C LEU A 675 8.88 61.44 -2.28
N PHE A 676 7.95 60.50 -2.08
CA PHE A 676 8.27 59.10 -1.79
C PHE A 676 8.94 58.40 -2.97
N ALA A 677 8.53 58.72 -4.20
CA ALA A 677 9.12 58.18 -5.42
C ALA A 677 10.54 58.73 -5.75
N GLN A 678 11.11 59.58 -4.87
CA GLN A 678 12.51 60.03 -4.92
C GLN A 678 13.37 59.39 -3.81
N LYS A 679 12.80 58.55 -2.93
CA LYS A 679 13.54 57.86 -1.87
C LYS A 679 14.11 56.53 -2.38
N ALA A 680 15.24 56.12 -1.82
CA ALA A 680 15.96 54.90 -2.20
C ALA A 680 15.29 53.57 -1.78
N ASP A 681 14.13 53.59 -1.14
CA ASP A 681 13.45 52.38 -0.67
C ASP A 681 12.51 51.81 -1.74
N SER A 682 12.85 50.65 -2.30
CA SER A 682 12.17 50.08 -3.47
C SER A 682 10.70 49.72 -3.24
N GLU A 683 10.30 49.31 -2.03
CA GLU A 683 8.88 49.03 -1.75
C GLU A 683 8.07 50.33 -1.57
N LEU A 684 8.65 51.35 -0.91
CA LEU A 684 8.04 52.68 -0.82
C LEU A 684 7.88 53.30 -2.20
N LEU A 685 8.92 53.22 -3.03
CA LEU A 685 8.93 53.66 -4.43
C LEU A 685 7.86 52.94 -5.26
N ALA A 686 7.79 51.61 -5.19
CA ALA A 686 6.78 50.82 -5.89
C ALA A 686 5.35 51.18 -5.44
N ASN A 687 5.09 51.31 -4.14
CA ASN A 687 3.80 51.73 -3.62
C ASN A 687 3.43 53.16 -4.05
N ALA A 688 4.41 54.07 -4.12
CA ALA A 688 4.20 55.44 -4.57
C ALA A 688 3.83 55.49 -6.06
N LEU A 689 4.57 54.78 -6.91
CA LEU A 689 4.32 54.68 -8.35
C LEU A 689 2.96 54.03 -8.66
N ASP A 690 2.63 52.89 -8.02
CA ASP A 690 1.32 52.23 -8.21
C ASP A 690 0.16 53.16 -7.83
N SER A 691 0.32 53.91 -6.73
CA SER A 691 -0.68 54.87 -6.24
C SER A 691 -0.84 56.09 -7.15
N LEU A 692 0.24 56.68 -7.66
CA LEU A 692 0.20 57.73 -8.70
C LEU A 692 -0.49 57.20 -9.98
N GLY A 693 -0.26 55.94 -10.32
CA GLY A 693 -0.94 55.24 -11.41
C GLY A 693 -2.45 55.07 -11.18
N ILE A 694 -2.88 54.73 -9.95
CA ILE A 694 -4.30 54.60 -9.57
C ILE A 694 -5.01 55.96 -9.60
N LEU A 695 -4.33 57.00 -9.08
CA LEU A 695 -4.81 58.38 -9.12
C LEU A 695 -4.75 59.00 -10.53
N LYS A 696 -4.07 58.33 -11.49
CA LYS A 696 -3.87 58.74 -12.89
C LYS A 696 -3.12 60.07 -13.05
N GLU A 697 -2.14 60.32 -12.20
CA GLU A 697 -1.43 61.60 -12.13
C GLU A 697 -0.52 61.82 -13.34
N LYS A 698 -0.97 62.67 -14.28
CA LYS A 698 -0.30 62.90 -15.57
C LYS A 698 1.02 63.65 -15.43
N GLU A 699 1.19 64.43 -14.37
CA GLU A 699 2.44 65.11 -14.01
C GLU A 699 3.54 64.13 -13.57
N ALA A 700 3.19 62.89 -13.20
CA ALA A 700 4.14 61.86 -12.78
C ALA A 700 4.72 61.02 -13.94
N ILE A 701 4.36 61.27 -15.21
CA ILE A 701 4.76 60.41 -16.35
C ILE A 701 6.29 60.29 -16.45
N ASP A 702 7.04 61.39 -16.42
CA ASP A 702 8.50 61.36 -16.60
C ASP A 702 9.20 60.62 -15.45
N LEU A 703 8.70 60.78 -14.22
CA LEU A 703 9.13 60.07 -13.02
C LEU A 703 8.82 58.57 -13.08
N VAL A 704 7.63 58.20 -13.57
CA VAL A 704 7.25 56.80 -13.80
C VAL A 704 8.17 56.18 -14.85
N VAL A 705 8.41 56.88 -15.96
CA VAL A 705 9.28 56.42 -17.06
C VAL A 705 10.72 56.19 -16.59
N ALA A 706 11.28 57.06 -15.75
CA ALA A 706 12.63 56.91 -15.21
C ALA A 706 12.85 55.56 -14.49
N HIS A 707 11.78 54.97 -13.93
CA HIS A 707 11.82 53.74 -13.14
C HIS A 707 11.35 52.47 -13.89
N LEU A 708 11.16 52.55 -15.22
CA LEU A 708 10.85 51.38 -16.06
C LEU A 708 12.02 50.38 -16.14
N ASN A 709 13.25 50.82 -15.86
CA ASN A 709 14.49 50.05 -15.92
C ASN A 709 15.08 49.73 -14.53
N ASP A 710 14.34 49.97 -13.44
CA ASP A 710 14.83 49.76 -12.07
C ASP A 710 15.30 48.31 -11.81
N GLU A 711 16.29 48.11 -10.95
CA GLU A 711 16.78 46.76 -10.62
C GLU A 711 15.71 45.93 -9.90
N ASP A 712 14.91 46.54 -9.03
CA ASP A 712 13.84 45.88 -8.30
C ASP A 712 12.62 45.63 -9.21
N VAL A 713 12.27 44.35 -9.36
CA VAL A 713 11.11 43.92 -10.14
C VAL A 713 9.79 44.53 -9.67
N ARG A 714 9.64 44.83 -8.37
CA ARG A 714 8.45 45.49 -7.80
C ARG A 714 8.31 46.90 -8.35
N VAL A 715 9.42 47.62 -8.47
CA VAL A 715 9.46 48.98 -9.02
C VAL A 715 9.15 48.96 -10.51
N ARG A 716 9.78 48.07 -11.30
CA ARG A 716 9.46 47.94 -12.74
C ARG A 716 8.00 47.56 -13.00
N ARG A 717 7.43 46.63 -12.21
CA ARG A 717 6.01 46.27 -12.28
C ARG A 717 5.10 47.46 -11.96
N ALA A 718 5.38 48.17 -10.87
CA ALA A 718 4.60 49.33 -10.45
C ALA A 718 4.68 50.48 -11.46
N SER A 719 5.88 50.82 -11.94
CA SER A 719 6.12 51.81 -13.00
C SER A 719 5.36 51.45 -14.28
N THR A 720 5.55 50.23 -14.82
CA THR A 720 4.87 49.80 -16.05
C THR A 720 3.36 49.85 -15.88
N SER A 721 2.83 49.37 -14.74
CA SER A 721 1.40 49.42 -14.44
C SER A 721 0.87 50.85 -14.28
N ALA A 722 1.65 51.76 -13.70
CA ALA A 722 1.26 53.16 -13.55
C ALA A 722 1.16 53.83 -14.92
N LEU A 723 2.14 53.58 -15.80
CA LEU A 723 2.16 54.09 -17.16
C LEU A 723 0.98 53.58 -18.00
N VAL A 724 0.58 52.32 -17.84
CA VAL A 724 -0.64 51.75 -18.43
C VAL A 724 -1.89 52.51 -17.97
N ARG A 725 -2.06 52.72 -16.66
CA ARG A 725 -3.26 53.40 -16.10
C ARG A 725 -3.33 54.88 -16.47
N ILE A 726 -2.21 55.60 -16.37
CA ILE A 726 -2.11 57.03 -16.76
C ILE A 726 -2.32 57.16 -18.27
N GLY A 727 -1.64 56.32 -19.08
CA GLY A 727 -1.78 56.30 -20.54
C GLY A 727 -3.19 55.98 -21.02
N GLY A 728 -3.93 55.14 -20.28
CA GLY A 728 -5.35 54.88 -20.52
C GLY A 728 -6.24 56.12 -20.38
N ASP A 729 -5.82 57.13 -19.62
CA ASP A 729 -6.52 58.42 -19.41
C ASP A 729 -5.96 59.56 -20.30
N LEU A 730 -4.91 59.30 -21.08
CA LEU A 730 -4.42 60.25 -22.08
C LEU A 730 -5.30 60.24 -23.33
N PRO A 731 -5.53 61.39 -23.98
CA PRO A 731 -6.02 61.47 -25.36
C PRO A 731 -5.20 60.58 -26.30
N ILE A 732 -5.84 59.98 -27.31
CA ILE A 732 -5.22 58.96 -28.19
C ILE A 732 -3.97 59.50 -28.89
N ASP A 733 -4.03 60.74 -29.38
CA ASP A 733 -2.93 61.49 -29.99
C ASP A 733 -1.70 61.61 -29.07
N LYS A 734 -1.89 61.63 -27.74
CA LYS A 734 -0.84 61.74 -26.73
C LYS A 734 -0.29 60.39 -26.24
N ARG A 735 -0.77 59.26 -26.78
CA ARG A 735 -0.29 57.91 -26.40
C ARG A 735 0.94 57.46 -27.19
N ASN A 736 1.21 58.07 -28.35
CA ASN A 736 2.32 57.69 -29.24
C ASN A 736 3.70 57.65 -28.54
N PRO A 737 4.07 58.56 -27.62
CA PRO A 737 5.34 58.47 -26.88
C PRO A 737 5.46 57.24 -25.98
N LEU A 738 4.35 56.64 -25.56
CA LEU A 738 4.36 55.44 -24.71
C LEU A 738 4.75 54.16 -25.47
N LEU A 739 4.80 54.22 -26.80
CA LEU A 739 5.03 53.06 -27.66
C LEU A 739 6.41 52.44 -27.42
N SER A 740 7.47 53.25 -27.36
CA SER A 740 8.85 52.79 -27.11
C SER A 740 8.96 52.16 -25.73
N PHE A 741 8.45 52.84 -24.71
CA PHE A 741 8.49 52.38 -23.32
C PHE A 741 7.90 50.98 -23.15
N PHE A 742 6.69 50.73 -23.69
CA PHE A 742 6.11 49.39 -23.64
C PHE A 742 6.80 48.40 -24.59
N SER A 743 7.28 48.82 -25.77
CA SER A 743 7.99 47.92 -26.71
C SER A 743 9.26 47.33 -26.11
N GLU A 744 10.04 48.13 -25.38
CA GLU A 744 11.23 47.65 -24.68
C GLU A 744 10.89 46.65 -23.55
N ARG A 745 9.75 46.87 -22.86
CA ARG A 745 9.31 46.00 -21.76
C ARG A 745 8.76 44.65 -22.23
N LEU A 746 8.53 44.45 -23.53
CA LEU A 746 8.14 43.15 -24.09
C LEU A 746 9.15 42.05 -23.79
N PHE A 747 10.43 42.37 -23.56
CA PHE A 747 11.48 41.40 -23.31
C PHE A 747 12.04 41.47 -21.87
N ASP A 748 11.27 42.03 -20.92
CA ASP A 748 11.66 42.00 -19.51
C ASP A 748 11.73 40.55 -19.01
N ARG A 749 12.71 40.29 -18.13
CA ARG A 749 12.89 38.99 -17.47
C ARG A 749 11.66 38.61 -16.65
N ASP A 750 10.95 39.60 -16.13
CA ASP A 750 9.73 39.41 -15.34
C ASP A 750 8.47 39.29 -16.20
N THR A 751 7.73 38.21 -16.00
CA THR A 751 6.48 37.89 -16.71
C THR A 751 5.40 38.96 -16.53
N GLU A 752 5.23 39.52 -15.33
CA GLU A 752 4.19 40.52 -15.08
C GLU A 752 4.50 41.83 -15.80
N VAL A 753 5.78 42.24 -15.87
CA VAL A 753 6.20 43.39 -16.68
C VAL A 753 5.87 43.17 -18.16
N ARG A 754 6.13 41.99 -18.73
CA ARG A 754 5.75 41.65 -20.12
C ARG A 754 4.22 41.72 -20.33
N LEU A 755 3.43 41.23 -19.38
CA LEU A 755 1.96 41.29 -19.44
C LEU A 755 1.45 42.74 -19.43
N ARG A 756 1.96 43.61 -18.54
CA ARG A 756 1.59 45.03 -18.50
C ARG A 756 2.05 45.78 -19.75
N ALA A 757 3.20 45.42 -20.32
CA ALA A 757 3.68 45.98 -21.58
C ALA A 757 2.73 45.67 -22.75
N LEU A 758 2.27 44.42 -22.87
CA LEU A 758 1.28 43.99 -23.85
C LEU A 758 -0.08 44.70 -23.66
N GLU A 759 -0.52 44.87 -22.41
CA GLU A 759 -1.70 45.68 -22.10
C GLU A 759 -1.54 47.13 -22.57
N GLY A 760 -0.40 47.75 -22.25
CA GLY A 760 -0.05 49.11 -22.65
C GLY A 760 -0.03 49.31 -24.16
N LEU A 761 0.62 48.42 -24.91
CA LEU A 761 0.59 48.48 -26.38
C LEU A 761 -0.83 48.29 -26.94
N GLY A 762 -1.66 47.46 -26.31
CA GLY A 762 -3.08 47.33 -26.62
C GLY A 762 -3.92 48.58 -26.29
N LEU A 763 -3.43 49.51 -25.46
CA LEU A 763 -4.03 50.82 -25.21
C LEU A 763 -3.56 51.90 -26.21
N VAL A 764 -2.32 51.78 -26.71
CA VAL A 764 -1.77 52.66 -27.76
C VAL A 764 -2.34 52.29 -29.14
N LYS A 765 -2.54 50.99 -29.41
CA LYS A 765 -3.10 50.43 -30.66
C LYS A 765 -2.33 50.77 -31.95
N ASP A 766 -1.03 51.03 -31.84
CA ASP A 766 -0.19 51.26 -33.01
C ASP A 766 0.15 49.94 -33.71
N LYS A 767 0.07 49.93 -35.05
CA LYS A 767 0.40 48.75 -35.86
C LYS A 767 1.89 48.38 -35.89
N ARG A 768 2.79 49.34 -35.62
CA ARG A 768 4.25 49.15 -35.70
C ARG A 768 4.78 48.06 -34.77
N VAL A 769 4.05 47.73 -33.70
CA VAL A 769 4.47 46.75 -32.70
C VAL A 769 3.98 45.33 -32.96
N VAL A 770 3.17 45.07 -33.99
CA VAL A 770 2.72 43.70 -34.34
C VAL A 770 3.91 42.77 -34.60
N SER A 771 4.93 43.25 -35.32
CA SER A 771 6.16 42.47 -35.56
C SER A 771 6.97 42.23 -34.29
N ALA A 772 7.09 43.23 -33.40
CA ALA A 772 7.79 43.08 -32.12
C ALA A 772 7.08 42.12 -31.16
N MET A 773 5.75 42.14 -31.14
CA MET A 773 4.91 41.22 -30.37
C MET A 773 5.05 39.76 -30.84
N ALA A 774 5.32 39.51 -32.12
CA ALA A 774 5.32 38.14 -32.67
C ALA A 774 6.32 37.19 -32.00
N ALA A 775 7.44 37.70 -31.47
CA ALA A 775 8.39 36.90 -30.70
C ALA A 775 7.79 36.31 -29.41
N LEU A 776 6.81 36.99 -28.78
CA LEU A 776 6.14 36.53 -27.56
C LEU A 776 5.07 35.47 -27.78
N LEU A 777 4.78 35.12 -29.04
CA LEU A 777 3.99 33.92 -29.37
C LEU A 777 4.78 32.62 -29.10
N GLN A 778 6.05 32.71 -28.70
CA GLN A 778 6.88 31.60 -28.24
C GLN A 778 7.32 31.78 -26.77
N ASP A 779 6.66 32.66 -26.00
CA ASP A 779 6.93 32.83 -24.57
C ASP A 779 6.59 31.54 -23.80
N GLN A 780 7.41 31.19 -22.83
CA GLN A 780 7.23 29.99 -21.99
C GLN A 780 5.91 30.03 -21.20
N VAL A 781 5.39 31.24 -20.91
CA VAL A 781 4.18 31.46 -20.11
C VAL A 781 2.94 31.59 -21.02
N PRO A 782 1.95 30.67 -20.94
CA PRO A 782 0.74 30.71 -21.77
C PRO A 782 -0.07 32.01 -21.64
N GLU A 783 -0.07 32.63 -20.46
CA GLU A 783 -0.71 33.92 -20.19
C GLU A 783 -0.08 35.05 -21.03
N VAL A 784 1.24 35.02 -21.28
CA VAL A 784 1.93 36.00 -22.12
C VAL A 784 1.58 35.78 -23.59
N ARG A 785 1.54 34.51 -24.06
CA ARG A 785 1.10 34.19 -25.43
C ARG A 785 -0.34 34.63 -25.67
N THR A 786 -1.23 34.36 -24.72
CA THR A 786 -2.63 34.82 -24.69
C THR A 786 -2.74 36.35 -24.74
N ALA A 787 -2.01 37.06 -23.87
CA ALA A 787 -2.00 38.52 -23.87
C ALA A 787 -1.46 39.10 -25.17
N THR A 788 -0.48 38.44 -25.80
CA THR A 788 0.12 38.82 -27.08
C THR A 788 -0.91 38.80 -28.21
N LEU A 789 -1.64 37.68 -28.37
CA LEU A 789 -2.70 37.54 -29.37
C LEU A 789 -3.78 38.63 -29.21
N LEU A 790 -4.21 38.87 -27.97
CA LEU A 790 -5.24 39.88 -27.66
C LEU A 790 -4.72 41.32 -27.85
N ALA A 791 -3.44 41.59 -27.61
CA ALA A 791 -2.82 42.89 -27.85
C ALA A 791 -2.66 43.17 -29.35
N MET A 792 -2.20 42.19 -30.13
CA MET A 792 -2.16 42.26 -31.60
C MET A 792 -3.54 42.58 -32.19
N ALA A 793 -4.59 41.86 -31.76
CA ALA A 793 -5.95 42.12 -32.23
C ALA A 793 -6.45 43.53 -31.89
N LYS A 794 -6.05 44.11 -30.74
CA LYS A 794 -6.40 45.49 -30.36
C LYS A 794 -5.79 46.56 -31.28
N THR A 795 -4.71 46.25 -32.02
CA THR A 795 -4.14 47.19 -33.02
C THR A 795 -5.05 47.37 -34.24
N GLY A 796 -5.89 46.37 -34.56
CA GLY A 796 -6.72 46.37 -35.76
C GLY A 796 -5.95 46.23 -37.08
N ASP A 797 -4.65 45.93 -37.04
CA ASP A 797 -3.80 45.82 -38.23
C ASP A 797 -3.89 44.45 -38.91
N LEU A 798 -3.84 44.44 -40.24
CA LEU A 798 -3.99 43.23 -41.04
C LEU A 798 -2.80 42.27 -40.92
N SER A 799 -1.58 42.78 -40.69
CA SER A 799 -0.37 41.94 -40.55
C SER A 799 -0.41 41.01 -39.34
N ALA A 800 -1.29 41.27 -38.37
CA ALA A 800 -1.51 40.41 -37.22
C ALA A 800 -2.18 39.06 -37.57
N VAL A 801 -2.79 38.91 -38.75
CA VAL A 801 -3.58 37.70 -39.09
C VAL A 801 -2.75 36.42 -39.07
N GLU A 802 -1.55 36.43 -39.66
CA GLU A 802 -0.67 35.25 -39.70
C GLU A 802 -0.10 34.93 -38.31
N ALA A 803 0.31 35.96 -37.57
CA ALA A 803 0.80 35.82 -36.20
C ALA A 803 -0.29 35.23 -35.28
N ILE A 804 -1.52 35.75 -35.34
CA ILE A 804 -2.66 35.21 -34.56
C ILE A 804 -3.02 33.78 -35.01
N ALA A 805 -2.87 33.45 -36.30
CA ALA A 805 -3.13 32.10 -36.80
C ALA A 805 -2.22 31.04 -36.16
N SER A 806 -0.96 31.38 -35.87
CA SER A 806 -0.03 30.46 -35.19
C SER A 806 -0.54 30.03 -33.80
N GLY A 807 -1.24 30.91 -33.08
CA GLY A 807 -1.84 30.62 -31.78
C GLY A 807 -3.00 29.60 -31.83
N LEU A 808 -3.56 29.31 -33.03
CA LEU A 808 -4.53 28.23 -33.21
C LEU A 808 -3.88 26.83 -33.11
N GLU A 809 -2.57 26.72 -33.34
CA GLU A 809 -1.83 25.46 -33.30
C GLU A 809 -1.01 25.31 -31.99
N ASP A 810 -1.28 26.14 -30.97
CA ASP A 810 -0.62 26.10 -29.65
C ASP A 810 -1.06 24.87 -28.82
N ASP A 811 -0.13 24.26 -28.08
CA ASP A 811 -0.44 23.14 -27.19
C ASP A 811 -1.45 23.53 -26.09
N ASP A 812 -1.38 24.77 -25.59
CA ASP A 812 -2.22 25.25 -24.51
C ASP A 812 -3.63 25.66 -24.98
N LEU A 813 -4.65 25.15 -24.27
CA LEU A 813 -6.05 25.37 -24.62
C LEU A 813 -6.50 26.83 -24.44
N SER A 814 -5.92 27.57 -23.49
CA SER A 814 -6.23 28.98 -23.27
C SER A 814 -5.70 29.84 -24.41
N VAL A 815 -4.51 29.53 -24.93
CA VAL A 815 -3.89 30.26 -26.05
C VAL A 815 -4.67 30.02 -27.35
N ARG A 816 -5.09 28.78 -27.63
CA ARG A 816 -5.97 28.48 -28.79
C ARG A 816 -7.30 29.24 -28.75
N ARG A 817 -7.94 29.32 -27.58
CA ARG A 817 -9.15 30.14 -27.39
C ARG A 817 -8.87 31.64 -27.55
N ALA A 818 -7.74 32.12 -27.02
CA ALA A 818 -7.33 33.50 -27.17
C ALA A 818 -7.07 33.89 -28.64
N ALA A 819 -6.58 32.97 -29.48
CA ALA A 819 -6.44 33.18 -30.92
C ALA A 819 -7.81 33.33 -31.62
N LEU A 820 -8.80 32.49 -31.27
CA LEU A 820 -10.17 32.62 -31.78
C LEU A 820 -10.82 33.95 -31.36
N GLU A 821 -10.65 34.35 -30.11
CA GLU A 821 -11.13 35.65 -29.62
C GLU A 821 -10.37 36.83 -30.26
N ALA A 822 -9.07 36.71 -30.46
CA ALA A 822 -8.26 37.70 -31.15
C ALA A 822 -8.76 37.93 -32.58
N PHE A 823 -9.10 36.89 -33.34
CA PHE A 823 -9.73 37.04 -34.66
C PHE A 823 -11.11 37.73 -34.60
N LEU A 824 -11.96 37.38 -33.63
CA LEU A 824 -13.25 38.07 -33.41
C LEU A 824 -13.08 39.57 -33.11
N ARG A 825 -12.03 39.94 -32.36
CA ARG A 825 -11.71 41.33 -32.02
C ARG A 825 -11.08 42.09 -33.18
N LEU A 826 -10.24 41.43 -33.97
CA LEU A 826 -9.52 41.99 -35.12
C LEU A 826 -10.45 42.28 -36.32
N LYS A 827 -11.51 41.48 -36.52
CA LYS A 827 -12.57 41.70 -37.53
C LYS A 827 -12.07 41.87 -38.98
N LYS A 828 -11.07 41.08 -39.37
CA LYS A 828 -10.53 41.02 -40.75
C LYS A 828 -11.05 39.76 -41.45
N LYS A 829 -11.46 39.88 -42.72
CA LYS A 829 -12.02 38.75 -43.49
C LYS A 829 -10.94 37.75 -43.89
N GLU A 830 -9.70 38.20 -43.96
CA GLU A 830 -8.49 37.45 -44.23
C GLU A 830 -8.25 36.34 -43.19
N ALA A 831 -8.77 36.50 -41.97
CA ALA A 831 -8.77 35.47 -40.93
C ALA A 831 -9.64 34.23 -41.28
N VAL A 832 -10.58 34.34 -42.22
CA VAL A 832 -11.43 33.20 -42.63
C VAL A 832 -10.61 32.06 -43.23
N VAL A 833 -9.49 32.36 -43.90
CA VAL A 833 -8.61 31.34 -44.51
C VAL A 833 -7.93 30.46 -43.46
N PRO A 834 -7.13 30.99 -42.49
CA PRO A 834 -6.51 30.18 -41.45
C PRO A 834 -7.56 29.49 -40.55
N LEU A 835 -8.67 30.16 -40.20
CA LEU A 835 -9.74 29.55 -39.42
C LEU A 835 -10.38 28.34 -40.16
N SER A 836 -10.58 28.44 -41.48
CA SER A 836 -11.13 27.33 -42.28
C SER A 836 -10.16 26.15 -42.42
N ALA A 837 -8.85 26.41 -42.37
CA ALA A 837 -7.84 25.36 -42.30
C ALA A 837 -7.81 24.69 -40.92
N TYR A 838 -7.91 25.49 -39.85
CA TYR A 838 -7.97 25.01 -38.47
C TYR A 838 -9.20 24.13 -38.19
N VAL A 839 -10.41 24.55 -38.59
CA VAL A 839 -11.66 23.76 -38.46
C VAL A 839 -11.55 22.35 -39.05
N LYS A 840 -10.77 22.18 -40.14
CA LYS A 840 -10.54 20.87 -40.78
C LYS A 840 -9.51 19.99 -40.06
N LYS A 841 -8.59 20.58 -39.28
CA LYS A 841 -7.51 19.88 -38.56
C LYS A 841 -7.88 19.59 -37.11
N GLU A 842 -8.59 20.50 -36.45
CA GLU A 842 -8.86 20.45 -35.01
C GLU A 842 -9.78 19.27 -34.66
N LYS A 843 -9.38 18.54 -33.62
CA LYS A 843 -10.05 17.34 -33.09
C LYS A 843 -10.97 17.69 -31.93
N ASP A 844 -10.71 18.78 -31.21
CA ASP A 844 -11.64 19.31 -30.22
C ASP A 844 -12.85 19.95 -30.92
N LYS A 845 -13.98 19.25 -30.84
CA LYS A 845 -15.24 19.70 -31.43
C LYS A 845 -15.69 21.07 -30.89
N ALA A 846 -15.45 21.38 -29.62
CA ALA A 846 -15.88 22.66 -29.05
C ALA A 846 -15.11 23.84 -29.66
N LEU A 847 -13.79 23.68 -29.88
CA LEU A 847 -12.96 24.68 -30.55
C LEU A 847 -13.28 24.80 -32.05
N SER A 848 -13.58 23.68 -32.72
CA SER A 848 -14.00 23.67 -34.13
C SER A 848 -15.38 24.33 -34.33
N ASP A 849 -16.33 24.06 -33.43
CA ASP A 849 -17.65 24.72 -33.40
C ASP A 849 -17.50 26.22 -33.07
N GLU A 850 -16.56 26.61 -32.21
CA GLU A 850 -16.25 28.01 -31.89
C GLU A 850 -15.63 28.74 -33.08
N ALA A 851 -14.59 28.18 -33.72
CA ALA A 851 -13.98 28.72 -34.93
C ALA A 851 -14.98 28.87 -36.09
N THR A 852 -15.90 27.91 -36.24
CA THR A 852 -16.99 27.98 -37.23
C THR A 852 -17.93 29.16 -36.94
N LYS A 853 -18.24 29.44 -35.66
CA LYS A 853 -18.99 30.65 -35.27
C LYS A 853 -18.21 31.93 -35.60
N VAL A 854 -16.90 31.97 -35.34
CA VAL A 854 -16.03 33.12 -35.70
C VAL A 854 -16.10 33.41 -37.20
N ILE A 855 -15.89 32.40 -38.05
CA ILE A 855 -16.03 32.52 -39.51
C ILE A 855 -17.41 33.08 -39.90
N SER A 856 -18.49 32.57 -39.29
CA SER A 856 -19.85 33.03 -39.59
C SER A 856 -20.09 34.50 -39.23
N GLN A 857 -19.42 35.02 -38.19
CA GLN A 857 -19.53 36.42 -37.77
C GLN A 857 -18.70 37.35 -38.68
N LEU A 858 -17.48 36.94 -39.04
CA LEU A 858 -16.62 37.69 -39.95
C LEU A 858 -17.24 37.82 -41.36
N ASN A 859 -17.97 36.80 -41.83
CA ASN A 859 -18.70 36.87 -43.09
C ASN A 859 -19.97 37.76 -43.00
N LYS A 860 -20.65 37.80 -41.86
CA LYS A 860 -21.87 38.60 -41.66
C LYS A 860 -21.62 40.10 -41.47
N GLY A 861 -20.46 40.50 -40.96
CA GLY A 861 -20.08 41.90 -40.79
C GLY A 861 -19.59 42.57 -42.09
N SER A 862 -20.22 42.25 -43.22
CA SER A 862 -19.85 42.71 -44.57
C SER A 862 -20.63 43.94 -45.00
#